data_AF-A0A317XEW9-F1
#
_entry.id   AF-A0A317XEW9-F1
#
_cell.length_a   1.000
_cell.length_b   1.000
_cell.length_c   1.000
_cell.angle_alpha   90.00
_cell.angle_beta   90.00
_cell.angle_gamma   90.00
#
_symmetry.space_group_name_H-M   'P 1'
#
loop_
_entity.id
_entity.type
_entity.pdbx_description
1 polymer ?
#
loop_
_entity_poly.entity_id
_entity_poly.type
_entity_poly.pdbx_seq_one_letter_code
_entity_poly.pdbx_strand_id
1 'polypeptide(L)'
;MWLDRISGHSTPSGPQFDSRSNSPLPRRTSSRLAPNPPPNRPGSTRPGSSLSLLSTPNDSTTSLPATARGEGSTPKPGAARPRPSDVADPFEVLNGIIGKQSKGRDGSPEALLEAKPSDLVEDIDFHGLSLDDFVAENDEPRRTQQSDVGAQTIQQFEKERDKFQDLHSAITGCDDVSKSVEMYLNDFQNELGAVSAEIESLQSRSIQLNAMLENRRNVEQLLGPAVEEISLSPKTVRLVAEGPIDDNWIKALNEIETRTASIEAKVSGSNSSKSIEDVRPLLGDIKKKAVERIRDYLVSQIRALRSPNINAQIIQQQRLVKFKDLYGYISRAHPTLTGEITQAYINTMRWYYLSHFTRYHQALEKIKVYPSDRNEVLGGDPSTHKTGNIVSGGRAGSAAHDPFSLGRRVDILRTGNHMAISSYLAEEDTSFHGLEVPFRNFNLALLDNISAEYSFMTEMFSTLGFKQISRKAVEIFEPVFGLGQNMTKYLIEQTTDALGVLICVRLNQQAAFELQRRKVPVADSYINGINMQLWPRFQVIMDTQCESLKRVAANTGRSAVSALSLAGGDGLNKSSAPHFLTQRFGQLLHGILVLSSEAGDDEPVANSLGRLTTEFDNLLAKLSRIGGDAKRRERFLYNNYSLVLAIISDTHGKLATEQKQVRCCASPQSTSPSMATRILRSIPNGLVSRRGFSSTRASRADVTHAVIGAGVVGLAVARQLAMKEGTSTILLERHAAPGTETSSRNSEVIHAGLYYGPDTLKTSLCIKGKELLYSLCKTHNIPHRNTKKWIVAQTPDQWAACLRVHEHAQRIGVPTHILGQEEARHREPEVQALGGVVESPTTGIVDSHSLMTYLQGDFEDRDGDCAFLTRVTGIEPVEGGYSISAVSADGTETTITAETVVNSAGNAACEINNMLLPESRHRKPYFAKGTYFSYSASTPKTSVLVYPATLPGLGGLGTHLTLDMGGRIRFGPDVEWVEDASDLRPSPARLQQALPEIRAYLPNVDVEAIELDYCGIRPKLGRGGAVNTGKGFQDFVIQQEEGFPGFVNLLGIESPGLTSSLAIGEMVRDILY
;
A
#
# COMPACT_ATOMS: atom_id res chain seq x y z
N MET A 1 -3.80 24.33 -15.18
CA MET A 1 -4.68 23.86 -14.08
C MET A 1 -5.32 22.49 -14.32
N TRP A 2 -5.65 22.09 -15.56
CA TRP A 2 -6.38 20.82 -15.78
C TRP A 2 -5.48 19.56 -15.73
N LEU A 3 -4.30 19.61 -16.35
CA LEU A 3 -3.35 18.48 -16.40
C LEU A 3 -2.45 18.37 -15.15
N ASP A 4 -2.25 19.45 -14.40
CA ASP A 4 -1.52 19.48 -13.11
C ASP A 4 -2.27 18.77 -11.95
N ARG A 5 -3.26 17.95 -12.30
CA ARG A 5 -4.12 17.17 -11.39
C ARG A 5 -4.19 15.69 -11.77
N ILE A 6 -3.40 15.27 -12.76
CA ILE A 6 -3.13 13.86 -13.07
C ILE A 6 -1.88 13.38 -12.30
N SER A 7 -0.94 14.29 -12.00
CA SER A 7 0.14 14.04 -11.05
C SER A 7 -0.36 14.05 -9.60
N GLY A 8 0.11 13.10 -8.79
CA GLY A 8 -0.22 12.97 -7.36
C GLY A 8 0.50 13.96 -6.45
N HIS A 9 0.69 15.21 -6.88
CA HIS A 9 1.51 16.19 -6.16
C HIS A 9 0.68 17.30 -5.52
N SER A 10 0.74 17.38 -4.19
CA SER A 10 0.25 18.52 -3.42
C SER A 10 1.25 19.69 -3.51
N THR A 11 0.92 20.71 -4.30
CA THR A 11 1.68 21.97 -4.36
C THR A 11 1.16 22.98 -3.33
N PRO A 12 2.03 23.86 -2.78
CA PRO A 12 1.74 24.59 -1.54
C PRO A 12 0.76 25.76 -1.71
N SER A 13 -0.04 26.00 -0.67
CA SER A 13 -0.98 27.12 -0.61
C SER A 13 -0.26 28.46 -0.36
N GLY A 14 -0.19 29.30 -1.39
CA GLY A 14 0.17 30.72 -1.25
C GLY A 14 -0.88 31.53 -0.46
N PRO A 15 -0.52 32.71 0.07
CA PRO A 15 -1.36 33.45 1.00
C PRO A 15 -2.62 34.04 0.34
N GLN A 16 -3.77 33.86 0.98
CA GLN A 16 -5.02 34.52 0.58
C GLN A 16 -5.03 35.97 1.09
N PHE A 17 -5.36 36.91 0.20
CA PHE A 17 -5.55 38.32 0.56
C PHE A 17 -6.97 38.56 1.11
N ASP A 18 -7.05 39.33 2.19
CA ASP A 18 -8.31 39.89 2.72
C ASP A 18 -9.00 40.80 1.69
N SER A 19 -10.32 40.69 1.57
CA SER A 19 -11.15 41.75 1.01
C SER A 19 -12.51 41.80 1.72
N ARG A 20 -12.86 42.96 2.28
CA ARG A 20 -14.08 43.16 3.07
C ARG A 20 -15.16 43.92 2.30
N SER A 21 -16.40 43.65 2.70
CA SER A 21 -17.57 44.56 2.71
C SER A 21 -18.02 45.22 1.41
N ASN A 22 -19.31 45.01 1.07
CA ASN A 22 -20.29 46.05 1.36
C ASN A 22 -21.72 45.51 1.55
N SER A 23 -22.56 46.31 2.22
CA SER A 23 -23.97 46.02 2.57
C SER A 23 -24.94 46.88 1.71
N PRO A 24 -26.29 46.70 1.76
CA PRO A 24 -27.09 47.19 2.91
C PRO A 24 -28.38 46.41 3.28
N LEU A 25 -28.89 46.69 4.48
CA LEU A 25 -30.28 46.41 4.94
C LEU A 25 -31.22 47.58 4.59
N PRO A 26 -32.57 47.42 4.68
CA PRO A 26 -33.27 48.04 5.83
C PRO A 26 -34.62 47.44 6.29
N ARG A 27 -34.78 47.26 7.63
CA ARG A 27 -36.02 47.48 8.45
C ARG A 27 -37.24 46.55 8.18
N ARG A 28 -38.23 46.30 9.07
CA ARG A 28 -38.64 46.57 10.50
C ARG A 28 -39.83 45.59 10.79
N THR A 29 -40.52 45.39 11.94
CA THR A 29 -40.66 45.82 13.37
C THR A 29 -41.57 44.75 14.07
N SER A 30 -41.79 44.59 15.39
CA SER A 30 -41.17 45.05 16.67
C SER A 30 -41.91 44.46 17.90
N SER A 31 -41.21 44.31 19.04
CA SER A 31 -41.72 44.45 20.44
C SER A 31 -42.62 43.32 21.04
N ARG A 32 -42.66 43.04 22.37
CA ARG A 32 -41.98 43.63 23.56
C ARG A 32 -42.07 42.70 24.82
N LEU A 33 -41.35 43.08 25.90
CA LEU A 33 -41.40 42.62 27.33
C LEU A 33 -40.43 41.50 27.81
N ALA A 34 -40.10 41.56 29.12
CA ALA A 34 -39.16 40.78 29.97
C ALA A 34 -39.50 41.10 31.48
N PRO A 35 -38.80 40.65 32.57
CA PRO A 35 -37.60 39.79 32.73
C PRO A 35 -37.62 38.71 33.88
N ASN A 36 -36.48 38.00 34.07
CA ASN A 36 -35.86 37.24 35.21
C ASN A 36 -36.45 37.27 36.67
N PRO A 37 -36.07 36.36 37.63
CA PRO A 37 -35.67 34.92 37.58
C PRO A 37 -36.30 33.98 38.73
N PRO A 38 -35.65 33.12 39.59
CA PRO A 38 -36.21 31.80 40.07
C PRO A 38 -36.66 31.71 41.56
N PRO A 39 -37.17 30.54 42.07
CA PRO A 39 -36.44 29.72 43.10
C PRO A 39 -36.75 28.16 43.16
N ASN A 40 -36.49 27.49 44.32
CA ASN A 40 -36.36 26.01 44.57
C ASN A 40 -37.53 25.26 45.29
N ARG A 41 -37.70 23.93 45.02
CA ARG A 41 -38.16 22.74 45.86
C ARG A 41 -39.47 22.84 46.73
N PRO A 42 -40.05 21.77 47.36
CA PRO A 42 -39.79 20.29 47.45
C PRO A 42 -40.98 19.42 46.90
N GLY A 43 -41.32 18.14 47.22
CA GLY A 43 -40.63 16.95 47.82
C GLY A 43 -41.52 15.98 48.67
N SER A 44 -41.30 14.64 48.59
CA SER A 44 -41.96 13.51 49.34
C SER A 44 -43.42 13.13 48.91
N THR A 45 -44.02 11.92 49.09
CA THR A 45 -43.78 10.69 49.93
C THR A 45 -43.99 9.33 49.20
N ARG A 46 -43.74 8.19 49.90
CA ARG A 46 -43.88 6.74 49.55
C ARG A 46 -45.34 6.19 49.56
N PRO A 47 -45.68 4.91 49.23
CA PRO A 47 -44.88 3.65 49.03
C PRO A 47 -45.17 2.89 47.69
N GLY A 48 -44.72 1.64 47.38
CA GLY A 48 -43.73 0.72 47.97
C GLY A 48 -43.81 -0.77 47.48
N SER A 49 -42.79 -1.58 47.83
CA SER A 49 -42.64 -3.06 47.81
C SER A 49 -43.03 -3.95 46.58
N SER A 50 -42.01 -4.46 45.86
CA SER A 50 -41.83 -5.89 45.50
C SER A 50 -40.40 -6.17 45.00
N LEU A 51 -40.02 -7.44 44.73
CA LEU A 51 -38.63 -7.90 44.51
C LEU A 51 -38.26 -8.06 43.02
N SER A 52 -37.01 -7.78 42.62
CA SER A 52 -36.08 -8.76 42.00
C SER A 52 -34.78 -8.17 41.37
N LEU A 53 -33.66 -8.83 41.71
CA LEU A 53 -32.48 -9.19 40.89
C LEU A 53 -31.82 -8.23 39.85
N LEU A 54 -30.65 -7.74 40.26
CA LEU A 54 -29.35 -7.77 39.54
C LEU A 54 -29.16 -9.04 38.65
N SER A 55 -28.38 -9.10 37.56
CA SER A 55 -27.43 -8.15 36.94
C SER A 55 -27.15 -8.52 35.46
N THR A 56 -26.47 -7.63 34.73
CA THR A 56 -25.69 -7.91 33.51
C THR A 56 -24.28 -7.29 33.67
N PRO A 57 -23.27 -7.56 32.80
CA PRO A 57 -23.26 -8.43 31.62
C PRO A 57 -22.21 -9.58 31.67
N ASN A 58 -22.18 -10.40 30.61
CA ASN A 58 -21.05 -11.27 30.31
C ASN A 58 -19.82 -10.45 29.93
N ASP A 59 -18.63 -10.91 30.32
CA ASP A 59 -17.57 -11.22 29.35
C ASP A 59 -16.63 -12.29 29.90
N SER A 60 -15.78 -12.88 29.04
CA SER A 60 -14.63 -13.78 29.29
C SER A 60 -14.76 -15.25 28.84
N THR A 61 -13.88 -15.62 27.88
CA THR A 61 -13.03 -16.85 27.89
C THR A 61 -13.68 -18.24 27.79
N THR A 62 -13.06 -19.31 27.28
CA THR A 62 -11.82 -19.51 26.47
C THR A 62 -11.91 -20.90 25.82
N SER A 63 -11.18 -21.13 24.72
CA SER A 63 -10.80 -22.47 24.27
C SER A 63 -9.28 -22.59 24.15
N LEU A 64 -8.71 -23.64 24.76
CA LEU A 64 -7.30 -24.04 24.66
C LEU A 64 -7.14 -25.18 23.62
N PRO A 65 -5.91 -25.44 23.12
CA PRO A 65 -5.72 -25.80 21.72
C PRO A 65 -5.67 -27.31 21.43
N ALA A 66 -5.92 -27.64 20.16
CA ALA A 66 -5.58 -28.93 19.58
C ALA A 66 -4.12 -28.96 19.07
N THR A 67 -3.44 -30.09 19.24
CA THR A 67 -2.10 -30.33 18.68
C THR A 67 -2.19 -30.76 17.21
N ALA A 68 -1.22 -30.33 16.39
CA ALA A 68 -1.23 -30.56 14.95
C ALA A 68 -0.77 -31.97 14.53
N ARG A 69 -1.32 -32.49 13.42
CA ARG A 69 -0.64 -33.42 12.50
C ARG A 69 -1.41 -33.66 11.19
N GLY A 70 -0.67 -33.82 10.10
CA GLY A 70 -1.06 -34.63 8.93
C GLY A 70 -1.80 -33.90 7.80
N GLU A 71 -1.08 -33.57 6.73
CA GLU A 71 -1.68 -33.46 5.40
C GLU A 71 -2.02 -34.86 4.85
N GLY A 72 -2.98 -34.94 3.92
CA GLY A 72 -3.12 -36.09 3.02
C GLY A 72 -4.34 -37.00 3.21
N SER A 73 -5.54 -36.51 2.87
CA SER A 73 -6.51 -37.28 2.05
C SER A 73 -7.76 -36.47 1.71
N THR A 74 -8.39 -36.79 0.58
CA THR A 74 -9.67 -36.22 0.16
C THR A 74 -10.85 -36.87 0.90
N PRO A 75 -11.83 -36.11 1.39
CA PRO A 75 -13.01 -36.69 2.03
C PRO A 75 -13.93 -37.36 1.00
N LYS A 76 -14.24 -38.64 1.23
CA LYS A 76 -15.40 -39.32 0.62
C LYS A 76 -16.57 -39.34 1.62
N PRO A 77 -17.83 -39.29 1.16
CA PRO A 77 -18.99 -39.27 2.04
C PRO A 77 -19.19 -40.62 2.74
N GLY A 78 -19.32 -40.60 4.08
CA GLY A 78 -19.71 -41.73 4.91
C GLY A 78 -21.17 -41.60 5.36
N ALA A 79 -21.91 -42.71 5.36
CA ALA A 79 -23.36 -42.71 5.61
C ALA A 79 -23.74 -42.34 7.06
N ALA A 80 -24.90 -41.69 7.21
CA ALA A 80 -25.52 -41.44 8.51
C ALA A 80 -26.00 -42.77 9.15
N ARG A 81 -25.91 -42.86 10.49
CA ARG A 81 -26.53 -43.94 11.27
C ARG A 81 -28.03 -43.66 11.49
N PRO A 82 -28.89 -44.70 11.54
CA PRO A 82 -30.31 -44.54 11.84
C PRO A 82 -30.53 -44.11 13.30
N ARG A 83 -31.71 -43.51 13.56
CA ARG A 83 -32.12 -43.05 14.90
C ARG A 83 -32.57 -44.24 15.78
N PRO A 84 -32.41 -44.18 17.12
CA PRO A 84 -33.17 -45.01 18.04
C PRO A 84 -34.69 -44.78 17.88
N SER A 85 -35.50 -45.80 18.14
CA SER A 85 -36.94 -45.81 17.84
C SER A 85 -37.85 -45.21 18.93
N ASP A 86 -37.27 -44.66 20.01
CA ASP A 86 -37.98 -44.38 21.27
C ASP A 86 -37.99 -42.88 21.63
N VAL A 87 -38.04 -42.02 20.61
CA VAL A 87 -38.11 -40.55 20.75
C VAL A 87 -39.15 -40.01 19.76
N ALA A 88 -40.17 -39.32 20.27
CA ALA A 88 -41.23 -38.72 19.46
C ALA A 88 -40.71 -37.60 18.54
N ASP A 89 -41.38 -37.37 17.40
CA ASP A 89 -40.89 -36.41 16.41
C ASP A 89 -41.05 -34.96 16.90
N PRO A 90 -39.98 -34.13 16.91
CA PRO A 90 -40.04 -32.78 17.47
C PRO A 90 -41.10 -31.86 16.87
N PHE A 91 -41.56 -32.12 15.64
CA PHE A 91 -42.64 -31.36 14.99
C PHE A 91 -44.01 -31.58 15.64
N GLU A 92 -44.32 -32.78 16.15
CA GLU A 92 -45.58 -33.01 16.87
C GLU A 92 -45.61 -32.27 18.21
N VAL A 93 -44.49 -32.28 18.93
CA VAL A 93 -44.31 -31.53 20.19
C VAL A 93 -44.45 -30.02 19.97
N LEU A 94 -43.83 -29.48 18.92
CA LEU A 94 -43.94 -28.06 18.55
C LEU A 94 -45.38 -27.66 18.19
N ASN A 95 -46.10 -28.48 17.42
CA ASN A 95 -47.50 -28.26 17.11
C ASN A 95 -48.39 -28.32 18.37
N GLY A 96 -48.11 -29.23 19.31
CA GLY A 96 -48.80 -29.32 20.59
C GLY A 96 -48.61 -28.08 21.47
N ILE A 97 -47.41 -27.50 21.50
CA ILE A 97 -47.08 -26.30 22.31
C ILE A 97 -47.69 -25.02 21.72
N ILE A 98 -47.75 -24.89 20.39
CA ILE A 98 -48.30 -23.68 19.73
C ILE A 98 -49.84 -23.69 19.71
N GLY A 99 -50.47 -24.87 19.79
CA GLY A 99 -51.85 -25.11 19.39
C GLY A 99 -52.97 -25.03 20.43
N LYS A 100 -53.04 -24.02 21.32
CA LYS A 100 -54.31 -23.62 22.01
C LYS A 100 -54.25 -22.31 22.81
N GLN A 101 -55.25 -21.44 22.63
CA GLN A 101 -55.67 -20.45 23.64
C GLN A 101 -57.11 -20.71 24.09
N SER A 102 -57.29 -20.70 25.42
CA SER A 102 -58.50 -20.35 26.20
C SER A 102 -59.91 -20.73 25.69
N LYS A 103 -60.48 -21.78 26.30
CA LYS A 103 -61.89 -21.93 26.79
C LYS A 103 -62.00 -23.32 27.44
N GLY A 104 -62.71 -23.55 28.55
CA GLY A 104 -63.35 -22.60 29.47
C GLY A 104 -64.50 -23.25 30.28
N ARG A 105 -64.27 -23.47 31.59
CA ARG A 105 -65.22 -23.90 32.65
C ARG A 105 -65.74 -25.36 32.70
N ASP A 106 -65.87 -25.79 33.96
CA ASP A 106 -66.86 -26.65 34.63
C ASP A 106 -67.20 -28.07 34.09
N GLY A 107 -66.98 -29.07 34.96
CA GLY A 107 -67.35 -30.48 34.80
C GLY A 107 -66.66 -31.35 35.86
N SER A 108 -67.37 -32.25 36.53
CA SER A 108 -66.89 -33.03 37.70
C SER A 108 -66.98 -34.58 37.43
N PRO A 109 -66.76 -35.52 38.38
CA PRO A 109 -65.73 -36.55 38.14
C PRO A 109 -66.19 -38.03 38.20
N GLU A 110 -65.40 -38.93 37.60
CA GLU A 110 -65.22 -40.35 37.95
C GLU A 110 -63.95 -40.83 37.19
N ALA A 111 -62.88 -41.33 37.82
CA ALA A 111 -62.69 -42.62 38.52
C ALA A 111 -62.31 -43.79 37.59
N LEU A 112 -61.12 -44.40 37.81
CA LEU A 112 -60.88 -45.86 37.93
C LEU A 112 -59.38 -46.23 37.92
N LEU A 113 -58.98 -46.98 38.96
CA LEU A 113 -57.93 -48.02 39.04
C LEU A 113 -56.46 -47.72 38.64
N GLU A 114 -55.58 -47.84 39.64
CA GLU A 114 -54.16 -48.19 39.47
C GLU A 114 -53.96 -49.71 39.29
N ALA A 115 -52.80 -50.12 38.75
CA ALA A 115 -52.34 -51.51 38.78
C ALA A 115 -50.82 -51.58 39.06
N LYS A 116 -50.42 -52.45 40.00
CA LYS A 116 -49.01 -52.75 40.31
C LYS A 116 -48.53 -54.00 39.55
N PRO A 117 -47.25 -54.08 39.14
CA PRO A 117 -46.52 -55.34 39.01
C PRO A 117 -45.94 -55.80 40.37
N SER A 118 -45.39 -57.02 40.42
CA SER A 118 -45.19 -57.80 41.64
C SER A 118 -43.75 -58.33 41.84
N ASP A 119 -43.57 -59.05 42.97
CA ASP A 119 -42.58 -60.10 43.23
C ASP A 119 -41.11 -59.73 43.55
N LEU A 120 -40.82 -59.70 44.86
CA LEU A 120 -39.59 -60.19 45.48
C LEU A 120 -40.01 -60.99 46.73
N VAL A 121 -39.35 -62.13 46.98
CA VAL A 121 -39.90 -63.24 47.79
C VAL A 121 -38.81 -63.88 48.66
N GLU A 122 -39.08 -63.98 49.98
CA GLU A 122 -38.62 -64.98 50.98
C GLU A 122 -37.09 -65.19 51.20
N ASP A 123 -36.58 -65.60 52.37
CA ASP A 123 -37.10 -65.63 53.75
C ASP A 123 -35.94 -65.82 54.75
N ILE A 124 -36.13 -65.46 56.04
CA ILE A 124 -35.39 -66.06 57.17
C ILE A 124 -36.38 -66.30 58.33
N ASP A 125 -36.43 -67.55 58.81
CA ASP A 125 -37.33 -68.05 59.87
C ASP A 125 -36.87 -67.68 61.30
N PHE A 126 -37.83 -67.52 62.21
CA PHE A 126 -37.65 -67.26 63.64
C PHE A 126 -38.11 -68.41 64.56
N HIS A 127 -38.35 -69.61 64.02
CA HIS A 127 -38.49 -70.87 64.77
C HIS A 127 -39.62 -70.92 65.83
N GLY A 128 -40.70 -70.16 65.62
CA GLY A 128 -42.04 -70.62 66.02
C GLY A 128 -42.47 -70.44 67.48
N LEU A 129 -42.07 -69.38 68.18
CA LEU A 129 -42.71 -68.93 69.43
C LEU A 129 -43.01 -67.42 69.42
N SER A 130 -44.16 -67.03 69.98
CA SER A 130 -44.70 -65.67 69.98
C SER A 130 -44.10 -64.79 71.08
N LEU A 131 -43.88 -63.50 70.77
CA LEU A 131 -43.26 -62.55 71.69
C LEU A 131 -44.14 -62.25 72.94
N ASP A 132 -45.45 -62.34 72.80
CA ASP A 132 -46.41 -62.09 73.89
C ASP A 132 -46.42 -63.20 74.97
N ASP A 133 -46.03 -64.43 74.62
CA ASP A 133 -45.93 -65.55 75.58
C ASP A 133 -44.69 -65.46 76.48
N PHE A 134 -43.69 -64.64 76.12
CA PHE A 134 -42.46 -64.46 76.91
C PHE A 134 -42.62 -63.51 78.11
N VAL A 135 -43.72 -62.75 78.17
CA VAL A 135 -43.94 -61.68 79.16
C VAL A 135 -44.85 -62.13 80.32
N ALA A 136 -45.42 -63.34 80.26
CA ALA A 136 -46.61 -63.70 81.03
C ALA A 136 -46.50 -64.93 81.97
N GLU A 137 -45.32 -65.49 82.24
CA GLU A 137 -45.21 -66.59 83.23
C GLU A 137 -43.88 -66.64 84.01
N ASN A 138 -43.87 -66.09 85.24
CA ASN A 138 -43.54 -66.79 86.49
C ASN A 138 -43.61 -65.83 87.70
N ASP A 139 -44.34 -66.22 88.75
CA ASP A 139 -44.68 -65.35 89.89
C ASP A 139 -44.42 -66.06 91.24
N GLU A 140 -43.77 -65.37 92.18
CA GLU A 140 -43.74 -65.67 93.64
C GLU A 140 -43.18 -67.09 94.07
N PRO A 141 -43.24 -67.56 95.34
CA PRO A 141 -42.15 -67.28 96.30
C PRO A 141 -41.71 -68.48 97.19
N ARG A 142 -40.57 -68.39 97.92
CA ARG A 142 -40.38 -69.02 99.27
C ARG A 142 -39.06 -68.73 100.02
N ARG A 143 -39.21 -68.20 101.25
CA ARG A 143 -38.55 -68.55 102.54
C ARG A 143 -37.02 -68.76 102.64
N THR A 144 -36.37 -67.77 103.27
CA THR A 144 -35.47 -67.87 104.46
C THR A 144 -34.54 -69.08 104.66
N GLN A 145 -33.23 -68.82 104.82
CA GLN A 145 -32.47 -69.13 106.04
C GLN A 145 -31.19 -68.28 106.17
N GLN A 146 -30.75 -68.01 107.40
CA GLN A 146 -29.48 -67.35 107.73
C GLN A 146 -28.48 -68.38 108.27
N SER A 147 -27.17 -68.14 108.10
CA SER A 147 -26.13 -68.77 108.94
C SER A 147 -24.86 -67.90 109.01
N ASP A 148 -24.29 -67.78 110.22
CA ASP A 148 -23.14 -66.93 110.50
C ASP A 148 -21.80 -67.62 110.20
N VAL A 149 -21.08 -67.15 109.17
CA VAL A 149 -19.68 -67.54 108.90
C VAL A 149 -18.78 -66.34 108.54
N GLY A 150 -19.26 -65.10 108.64
CA GLY A 150 -18.54 -63.91 108.17
C GLY A 150 -17.44 -63.37 109.10
N ALA A 151 -17.48 -63.71 110.39
CA ALA A 151 -16.77 -62.97 111.44
C ALA A 151 -15.22 -62.99 111.39
N GLN A 152 -14.61 -63.99 110.73
CA GLN A 152 -13.14 -64.08 110.62
C GLN A 152 -12.59 -63.40 109.35
N THR A 153 -13.36 -63.35 108.26
CA THR A 153 -12.92 -62.77 106.99
C THR A 153 -12.87 -61.23 107.05
N ILE A 154 -13.78 -60.62 107.83
CA ILE A 154 -13.93 -59.16 107.93
C ILE A 154 -12.65 -58.49 108.46
N GLN A 155 -12.00 -59.04 109.50
CA GLN A 155 -10.76 -58.46 110.05
C GLN A 155 -9.57 -58.48 109.07
N GLN A 156 -9.58 -59.37 108.07
CA GLN A 156 -8.55 -59.39 107.04
C GLN A 156 -8.87 -58.39 105.91
N PHE A 157 -10.15 -58.20 105.56
CA PHE A 157 -10.59 -57.12 104.68
C PHE A 157 -10.31 -55.73 105.27
N GLU A 158 -10.58 -55.49 106.56
CA GLU A 158 -10.29 -54.20 107.23
C GLU A 158 -8.82 -53.80 107.11
N LYS A 159 -7.90 -54.76 107.05
CA LYS A 159 -6.44 -54.53 107.01
C LYS A 159 -5.88 -54.28 105.60
N GLU A 160 -6.64 -54.64 104.55
CA GLU A 160 -6.24 -54.40 103.15
C GLU A 160 -7.17 -53.43 102.41
N ARG A 161 -8.29 -53.02 103.04
CA ARG A 161 -9.28 -52.05 102.54
C ARG A 161 -8.65 -50.87 101.79
N ASP A 162 -7.63 -50.25 102.37
CA ASP A 162 -7.05 -49.02 101.83
C ASP A 162 -6.33 -49.26 100.48
N LYS A 163 -5.71 -50.44 100.28
CA LYS A 163 -5.16 -50.83 98.97
C LYS A 163 -6.26 -51.08 97.93
N PHE A 164 -7.38 -51.67 98.35
CA PHE A 164 -8.53 -51.86 97.47
C PHE A 164 -9.22 -50.53 97.15
N GLN A 165 -9.21 -49.56 98.07
CA GLN A 165 -9.68 -48.19 97.85
C GLN A 165 -8.82 -47.48 96.78
N ASP A 166 -7.49 -47.52 96.94
CA ASP A 166 -6.56 -46.95 95.96
C ASP A 166 -6.70 -47.60 94.58
N LEU A 167 -6.78 -48.94 94.52
CA LEU A 167 -6.97 -49.69 93.28
C LEU A 167 -8.33 -49.37 92.63
N HIS A 168 -9.40 -49.23 93.41
CA HIS A 168 -10.71 -48.86 92.90
C HIS A 168 -10.70 -47.45 92.31
N SER A 169 -10.13 -46.46 93.00
CA SER A 169 -9.96 -45.11 92.45
C SER A 169 -9.09 -45.06 91.20
N ALA A 170 -8.05 -45.89 91.09
CA ALA A 170 -7.25 -46.02 89.87
C ALA A 170 -8.06 -46.61 88.70
N ILE A 171 -8.89 -47.62 88.95
CA ILE A 171 -9.79 -48.22 87.94
C ILE A 171 -10.85 -47.19 87.49
N THR A 172 -11.49 -46.47 88.41
CA THR A 172 -12.47 -45.42 88.06
C THR A 172 -11.83 -44.33 87.19
N GLY A 173 -10.58 -43.96 87.47
CA GLY A 173 -9.82 -43.02 86.63
C GLY A 173 -9.58 -43.55 85.20
N CYS A 174 -9.33 -44.85 85.04
CA CYS A 174 -9.24 -45.47 83.72
C CYS A 174 -10.59 -45.55 83.00
N ASP A 175 -11.69 -45.82 83.71
CA ASP A 175 -13.04 -45.84 83.14
C ASP A 175 -13.45 -44.46 82.62
N ASP A 176 -13.16 -43.38 83.36
CA ASP A 176 -13.50 -42.01 82.95
C ASP A 176 -12.66 -41.53 81.76
N VAL A 177 -11.38 -41.91 81.67
CA VAL A 177 -10.57 -41.70 80.45
C VAL A 177 -11.14 -42.49 79.27
N SER A 178 -11.58 -43.74 79.50
CA SER A 178 -12.15 -44.59 78.45
C SER A 178 -13.44 -44.02 77.88
N LYS A 179 -14.36 -43.54 78.74
CA LYS A 179 -15.59 -42.82 78.32
C LYS A 179 -15.27 -41.57 77.51
N SER A 180 -14.22 -40.82 77.86
CA SER A 180 -13.81 -39.64 77.10
C SER A 180 -13.31 -40.01 75.69
N VAL A 181 -12.58 -41.11 75.54
CA VAL A 181 -12.14 -41.61 74.23
C VAL A 181 -13.32 -42.15 73.41
N GLU A 182 -14.26 -42.85 74.06
CA GLU A 182 -15.50 -43.34 73.44
C GLU A 182 -16.35 -42.18 72.90
N MET A 183 -16.53 -41.11 73.67
CA MET A 183 -17.20 -39.88 73.19
C MET A 183 -16.49 -39.30 71.96
N TYR A 184 -15.17 -39.08 72.01
CA TYR A 184 -14.44 -38.50 70.88
C TYR A 184 -14.51 -39.36 69.60
N LEU A 185 -14.52 -40.69 69.73
CA LEU A 185 -14.66 -41.59 68.57
C LEU A 185 -16.08 -41.57 68.00
N ASN A 186 -17.11 -41.48 68.86
CA ASN A 186 -18.51 -41.37 68.44
C ASN A 186 -18.77 -40.03 67.75
N ASP A 187 -18.32 -38.91 68.34
CA ASP A 187 -18.41 -37.57 67.74
C ASP A 187 -17.70 -37.53 66.37
N PHE A 188 -16.48 -38.07 66.26
CA PHE A 188 -15.75 -38.15 65.00
C PHE A 188 -16.47 -39.03 63.95
N GLN A 189 -17.08 -40.14 64.35
CA GLN A 189 -17.88 -40.98 63.45
C GLN A 189 -19.13 -40.24 62.94
N ASN A 190 -19.78 -39.45 63.78
CA ASN A 190 -20.94 -38.62 63.40
C ASN A 190 -20.53 -37.49 62.44
N GLU A 191 -19.40 -36.81 62.68
CA GLU A 191 -18.84 -35.82 61.75
C GLU A 191 -18.50 -36.44 60.38
N LEU A 192 -17.86 -37.61 60.36
CA LEU A 192 -17.51 -38.30 59.10
C LEU A 192 -18.76 -38.71 58.29
N GLY A 193 -19.82 -39.14 58.99
CA GLY A 193 -21.12 -39.45 58.39
C GLY A 193 -21.78 -38.22 57.77
N ALA A 194 -21.80 -37.08 58.50
CA ALA A 194 -22.34 -35.82 58.01
C ALA A 194 -21.60 -35.32 56.76
N VAL A 195 -20.26 -35.31 56.78
CA VAL A 195 -19.44 -34.89 55.63
C VAL A 195 -19.65 -35.80 54.42
N SER A 196 -19.82 -37.11 54.64
CA SER A 196 -20.10 -38.06 53.54
C SER A 196 -21.46 -37.78 52.87
N ALA A 197 -22.49 -37.51 53.66
CA ALA A 197 -23.82 -37.15 53.16
C ALA A 197 -23.82 -35.79 52.42
N GLU A 198 -23.07 -34.80 52.89
CA GLU A 198 -22.90 -33.53 52.16
C GLU A 198 -22.22 -33.75 50.80
N ILE A 199 -21.16 -34.56 50.75
CA ILE A 199 -20.46 -34.89 49.49
C ILE A 199 -21.39 -35.61 48.50
N GLU A 200 -22.20 -36.56 48.95
CA GLU A 200 -23.18 -37.25 48.10
C GLU A 200 -24.27 -36.28 47.57
N SER A 201 -24.73 -35.34 48.40
CA SER A 201 -25.67 -34.29 47.99
C SER A 201 -25.07 -33.34 46.94
N LEU A 202 -23.77 -33.06 47.03
CA LEU A 202 -23.06 -32.20 46.07
C LEU A 202 -22.78 -32.95 44.76
N GLN A 203 -22.41 -34.23 44.80
CA GLN A 203 -22.21 -35.05 43.60
C GLN A 203 -23.50 -35.25 42.82
N SER A 204 -24.59 -35.65 43.49
CA SER A 204 -25.91 -35.82 42.85
C SER A 204 -26.43 -34.51 42.22
N ARG A 205 -26.29 -33.38 42.92
CA ARG A 205 -26.63 -32.05 42.38
C ARG A 205 -25.74 -31.64 41.20
N SER A 206 -24.44 -31.99 41.23
CA SER A 206 -23.52 -31.73 40.12
C SER A 206 -23.92 -32.52 38.86
N ILE A 207 -24.25 -33.80 39.00
CA ILE A 207 -24.71 -34.67 37.90
C ILE A 207 -26.00 -34.11 37.28
N GLN A 208 -26.98 -33.71 38.08
CA GLN A 208 -28.23 -33.10 37.60
C GLN A 208 -27.97 -31.80 36.80
N LEU A 209 -27.14 -30.90 37.32
CA LEU A 209 -26.80 -29.65 36.62
C LEU A 209 -26.08 -29.91 35.30
N ASN A 210 -25.18 -30.90 35.25
CA ASN A 210 -24.45 -31.26 34.04
C ASN A 210 -25.41 -31.82 32.96
N ALA A 211 -26.36 -32.68 33.35
CA ALA A 211 -27.40 -33.19 32.44
C ALA A 211 -28.34 -32.08 31.92
N MET A 212 -28.69 -31.09 32.76
CA MET A 212 -29.46 -29.92 32.31
C MET A 212 -28.67 -29.05 31.32
N LEU A 213 -27.37 -28.88 31.54
CA LEU A 213 -26.48 -28.13 30.65
C LEU A 213 -26.31 -28.83 29.29
N GLU A 214 -26.12 -30.15 29.28
CA GLU A 214 -26.01 -30.93 28.06
C GLU A 214 -27.32 -30.95 27.25
N ASN A 215 -28.47 -31.15 27.91
CA ASN A 215 -29.78 -31.02 27.27
C ASN A 215 -29.99 -29.62 26.66
N ARG A 216 -29.63 -28.55 27.39
CA ARG A 216 -29.68 -27.19 26.84
C ARG A 216 -28.77 -27.06 25.62
N ARG A 217 -27.51 -27.50 25.68
CA ARG A 217 -26.57 -27.43 24.56
C ARG A 217 -27.10 -28.14 23.32
N ASN A 218 -27.72 -29.31 23.48
CA ASN A 218 -28.30 -30.07 22.38
C ASN A 218 -29.50 -29.35 21.73
N VAL A 219 -30.36 -28.69 22.53
CA VAL A 219 -31.47 -27.85 22.02
C VAL A 219 -30.94 -26.59 21.34
N GLU A 220 -29.94 -25.93 21.93
CA GLU A 220 -29.30 -24.71 21.41
C GLU A 220 -28.59 -24.98 20.07
N GLN A 221 -27.94 -26.14 19.93
CA GLN A 221 -27.31 -26.62 18.68
C GLN A 221 -28.31 -26.88 17.54
N LEU A 222 -29.57 -27.19 17.86
CA LEU A 222 -30.62 -27.45 16.86
C LEU A 222 -31.45 -26.20 16.51
N LEU A 223 -31.82 -25.38 17.51
CA LEU A 223 -32.66 -24.20 17.31
C LEU A 223 -31.87 -22.95 16.92
N GLY A 224 -30.64 -22.78 17.43
CA GLY A 224 -29.81 -21.61 17.17
C GLY A 224 -29.65 -21.31 15.68
N PRO A 225 -29.10 -22.24 14.86
CA PRO A 225 -28.92 -22.03 13.43
C PRO A 225 -30.23 -21.71 12.70
N ALA A 226 -31.34 -22.38 13.06
CA ALA A 226 -32.64 -22.17 12.42
C ALA A 226 -33.23 -20.78 12.70
N VAL A 227 -32.96 -20.22 13.88
CA VAL A 227 -33.37 -18.85 14.24
C VAL A 227 -32.43 -17.81 13.63
N GLU A 228 -31.11 -18.03 13.69
CA GLU A 228 -30.11 -17.13 13.10
C GLU A 228 -30.29 -16.93 11.59
N GLU A 229 -30.68 -17.98 10.86
CA GLU A 229 -30.95 -17.93 9.42
C GLU A 229 -32.18 -17.06 9.03
N ILE A 230 -33.12 -16.86 9.96
CA ILE A 230 -34.36 -16.06 9.73
C ILE A 230 -34.24 -14.67 10.35
N SER A 231 -33.42 -14.51 11.39
CA SER A 231 -33.21 -13.24 12.09
C SER A 231 -32.41 -12.22 11.27
N LEU A 232 -32.76 -10.93 11.42
CA LEU A 232 -31.93 -9.81 11.02
C LEU A 232 -31.64 -8.93 12.23
N SER A 233 -30.40 -8.47 12.36
CA SER A 233 -30.00 -7.53 13.41
C SER A 233 -30.71 -6.18 13.24
N PRO A 234 -31.41 -5.66 14.27
CA PRO A 234 -32.00 -4.32 14.20
C PRO A 234 -30.98 -3.20 13.98
N LYS A 235 -29.69 -3.45 14.26
CA LYS A 235 -28.59 -2.52 13.94
C LYS A 235 -28.37 -2.44 12.43
N THR A 236 -28.33 -3.59 11.73
CA THR A 236 -28.19 -3.69 10.27
C THR A 236 -29.34 -2.96 9.56
N VAL A 237 -30.58 -3.17 10.02
CA VAL A 237 -31.78 -2.51 9.45
C VAL A 237 -31.72 -0.99 9.61
N ARG A 238 -31.35 -0.47 10.79
CA ARG A 238 -31.17 0.98 11.02
C ARG A 238 -30.05 1.57 10.18
N LEU A 239 -28.92 0.86 10.06
CA LEU A 239 -27.78 1.32 9.24
C LEU A 239 -28.18 1.49 7.77
N VAL A 240 -28.95 0.57 7.21
CA VAL A 240 -29.43 0.67 5.81
C VAL A 240 -30.49 1.76 5.63
N ALA A 241 -31.41 1.91 6.58
CA ALA A 241 -32.50 2.90 6.51
C ALA A 241 -32.01 4.36 6.68
N GLU A 242 -31.18 4.62 7.69
CA GLU A 242 -30.85 5.98 8.17
C GLU A 242 -29.34 6.28 8.09
N GLY A 243 -28.48 5.26 8.16
CA GLY A 243 -27.03 5.42 8.25
C GLY A 243 -26.36 5.99 6.99
N PRO A 244 -25.14 6.54 7.12
CA PRO A 244 -24.34 6.97 5.97
C PRO A 244 -23.93 5.77 5.11
N ILE A 245 -23.67 6.01 3.82
CA ILE A 245 -23.16 4.99 2.90
C ILE A 245 -21.64 4.91 3.06
N ASP A 246 -21.20 3.93 3.84
CA ASP A 246 -19.81 3.60 4.13
C ASP A 246 -19.52 2.10 3.85
N ASP A 247 -18.32 1.62 4.18
CA ASP A 247 -17.94 0.21 3.99
C ASP A 247 -18.76 -0.76 4.85
N ASN A 248 -19.41 -0.28 5.92
CA ASN A 248 -20.26 -1.07 6.79
C ASN A 248 -21.69 -1.15 6.24
N TRP A 249 -22.16 -0.09 5.58
CA TRP A 249 -23.41 -0.07 4.82
C TRP A 249 -23.40 -1.10 3.69
N ILE A 250 -22.28 -1.28 2.97
CA ILE A 250 -22.14 -2.35 1.96
C ILE A 250 -22.24 -3.74 2.61
N LYS A 251 -21.54 -3.98 3.73
CA LYS A 251 -21.62 -5.25 4.46
C LYS A 251 -23.05 -5.55 4.92
N ALA A 252 -23.75 -4.54 5.43
CA ALA A 252 -25.15 -4.63 5.84
C ALA A 252 -26.11 -4.91 4.66
N LEU A 253 -25.86 -4.32 3.49
CA LEU A 253 -26.62 -4.64 2.27
C LEU A 253 -26.42 -6.10 1.85
N ASN A 254 -25.17 -6.60 1.90
CA ASN A 254 -24.84 -7.98 1.56
C ASN A 254 -25.39 -8.99 2.58
N GLU A 255 -25.44 -8.64 3.88
CA GLU A 255 -26.14 -9.41 4.91
C GLU A 255 -27.64 -9.53 4.56
N ILE A 256 -28.27 -8.44 4.13
CA ILE A 256 -29.70 -8.44 3.75
C ILE A 256 -29.93 -9.19 2.43
N GLU A 257 -29.07 -9.05 1.42
CA GLU A 257 -29.20 -9.79 0.15
C GLU A 257 -29.07 -11.30 0.35
N THR A 258 -28.07 -11.75 1.13
CA THR A 258 -27.89 -13.17 1.45
C THR A 258 -29.03 -13.74 2.28
N ARG A 259 -29.48 -13.05 3.34
CA ARG A 259 -30.65 -13.47 4.15
C ARG A 259 -31.94 -13.49 3.33
N THR A 260 -32.15 -12.53 2.43
CA THR A 260 -33.30 -12.52 1.50
C THR A 260 -33.27 -13.76 0.61
N ALA A 261 -32.12 -14.10 0.01
CA ALA A 261 -31.98 -15.29 -0.83
C ALA A 261 -32.21 -16.61 -0.06
N SER A 262 -31.70 -16.74 1.18
CA SER A 262 -31.97 -17.89 2.05
C SER A 262 -33.46 -18.05 2.36
N ILE A 263 -34.17 -16.94 2.56
CA ILE A 263 -35.61 -16.92 2.85
C ILE A 263 -36.43 -17.27 1.60
N GLU A 264 -36.12 -16.69 0.44
CA GLU A 264 -36.78 -17.02 -0.84
C GLU A 264 -36.56 -18.50 -1.23
N ALA A 265 -35.37 -19.05 -0.98
CA ALA A 265 -35.09 -20.48 -1.16
C ALA A 265 -35.93 -21.37 -0.23
N LYS A 266 -36.07 -21.02 1.06
CA LYS A 266 -36.91 -21.79 2.01
C LYS A 266 -38.41 -21.70 1.70
N VAL A 267 -38.91 -20.55 1.25
CA VAL A 267 -40.30 -20.41 0.77
C VAL A 267 -40.59 -21.33 -0.42
N SER A 268 -39.58 -21.63 -1.23
CA SER A 268 -39.67 -22.57 -2.37
C SER A 268 -39.62 -24.04 -1.94
N GLY A 269 -39.33 -24.34 -0.67
CA GLY A 269 -39.00 -25.66 -0.12
C GLY A 269 -40.00 -26.22 0.90
N SER A 270 -41.31 -26.20 0.58
CA SER A 270 -42.43 -26.85 1.30
C SER A 270 -42.70 -26.49 2.78
N ASN A 271 -41.75 -25.94 3.52
CA ASN A 271 -41.86 -25.70 4.96
C ASN A 271 -42.15 -24.20 5.26
N SER A 272 -43.34 -23.71 4.89
CA SER A 272 -43.76 -22.35 5.24
C SER A 272 -44.06 -22.26 6.74
N SER A 273 -43.10 -21.74 7.51
CA SER A 273 -43.32 -21.33 8.90
C SER A 273 -43.90 -19.92 8.93
N LYS A 274 -44.87 -19.67 9.82
CA LYS A 274 -45.55 -18.37 9.93
C LYS A 274 -44.58 -17.19 10.10
N SER A 275 -43.48 -17.38 10.82
CA SER A 275 -42.42 -16.36 11.00
C SER A 275 -41.79 -15.90 9.68
N ILE A 276 -41.78 -16.75 8.64
CA ILE A 276 -41.28 -16.41 7.30
C ILE A 276 -42.29 -15.54 6.54
N GLU A 277 -43.59 -15.74 6.79
CA GLU A 277 -44.66 -14.94 6.18
C GLU A 277 -44.73 -13.55 6.80
N ASP A 278 -44.55 -13.44 8.13
CA ASP A 278 -44.50 -12.17 8.86
C ASP A 278 -43.27 -11.31 8.48
N VAL A 279 -42.11 -11.92 8.21
CA VAL A 279 -40.85 -11.21 7.87
C VAL A 279 -40.77 -10.78 6.39
N ARG A 280 -41.40 -11.53 5.47
CA ARG A 280 -41.40 -11.27 4.03
C ARG A 280 -41.76 -9.83 3.60
N PRO A 281 -42.84 -9.18 4.10
CA PRO A 281 -43.17 -7.81 3.71
C PRO A 281 -42.11 -6.79 4.17
N LEU A 282 -41.55 -6.97 5.37
CA LEU A 282 -40.55 -6.07 5.94
C LEU A 282 -39.26 -6.07 5.10
N LEU A 283 -38.81 -7.24 4.64
CA LEU A 283 -37.69 -7.36 3.68
C LEU A 283 -37.99 -6.62 2.37
N GLY A 284 -39.22 -6.74 1.86
CA GLY A 284 -39.65 -6.04 0.65
C GLY A 284 -39.59 -4.52 0.76
N ASP A 285 -39.94 -3.96 1.92
CA ASP A 285 -39.88 -2.51 2.15
C ASP A 285 -38.45 -2.01 2.43
N ILE A 286 -37.62 -2.80 3.13
CA ILE A 286 -36.18 -2.52 3.28
C ILE A 286 -35.49 -2.50 1.90
N LYS A 287 -35.81 -3.45 1.01
CA LYS A 287 -35.30 -3.50 -0.37
C LYS A 287 -35.68 -2.26 -1.19
N LYS A 288 -36.94 -1.79 -1.07
CA LYS A 288 -37.37 -0.51 -1.69
C LYS A 288 -36.57 0.68 -1.14
N LYS A 289 -36.39 0.76 0.19
CA LYS A 289 -35.64 1.85 0.84
C LYS A 289 -34.17 1.85 0.44
N ALA A 290 -33.53 0.68 0.33
CA ALA A 290 -32.16 0.56 -0.17
C ALA A 290 -32.02 1.09 -1.61
N VAL A 291 -32.94 0.75 -2.52
CA VAL A 291 -32.95 1.27 -3.91
C VAL A 291 -33.12 2.80 -3.94
N GLU A 292 -33.99 3.37 -3.10
CA GLU A 292 -34.16 4.82 -2.96
C GLU A 292 -32.85 5.51 -2.50
N ARG A 293 -32.22 4.97 -1.45
CA ARG A 293 -30.95 5.49 -0.90
C ARG A 293 -29.80 5.41 -1.91
N ILE A 294 -29.68 4.30 -2.64
CA ILE A 294 -28.67 4.10 -3.68
C ILE A 294 -28.89 5.07 -4.86
N ARG A 295 -30.13 5.22 -5.34
CA ARG A 295 -30.49 6.18 -6.39
C ARG A 295 -30.04 7.60 -6.00
N ASP A 296 -30.42 8.06 -4.81
CA ASP A 296 -30.15 9.43 -4.38
C ASP A 296 -28.65 9.67 -4.17
N TYR A 297 -27.91 8.66 -3.67
CA TYR A 297 -26.46 8.70 -3.59
C TYR A 297 -25.81 8.84 -4.97
N LEU A 298 -26.12 7.95 -5.92
CA LEU A 298 -25.55 7.97 -7.27
C LEU A 298 -25.88 9.28 -8.01
N VAL A 299 -27.13 9.74 -7.93
CA VAL A 299 -27.54 11.04 -8.51
C VAL A 299 -26.80 12.21 -7.85
N SER A 300 -26.54 12.17 -6.54
CA SER A 300 -25.76 13.20 -5.85
C SER A 300 -24.29 13.24 -6.30
N GLN A 301 -23.65 12.09 -6.53
CA GLN A 301 -22.26 12.05 -7.04
C GLN A 301 -22.19 12.47 -8.52
N ILE A 302 -23.15 12.05 -9.36
CA ILE A 302 -23.27 12.54 -10.75
C ILE A 302 -23.48 14.05 -10.79
N ARG A 303 -24.23 14.63 -9.84
CA ARG A 303 -24.37 16.08 -9.70
C ARG A 303 -23.06 16.76 -9.28
N ALA A 304 -22.25 16.13 -8.42
CA ALA A 304 -20.96 16.66 -8.00
C ALA A 304 -19.94 16.78 -9.16
N LEU A 305 -19.96 15.83 -10.12
CA LEU A 305 -19.14 15.86 -11.33
C LEU A 305 -19.40 17.09 -12.23
N ARG A 306 -20.51 17.81 -12.05
CA ARG A 306 -20.83 19.03 -12.81
C ARG A 306 -20.19 20.31 -12.24
N SER A 307 -19.44 20.22 -11.14
CA SER A 307 -18.80 21.38 -10.51
C SER A 307 -17.47 21.74 -11.20
N PRO A 308 -17.25 23.02 -11.58
CA PRO A 308 -16.21 23.39 -12.55
C PRO A 308 -14.76 23.31 -12.03
N ASN A 309 -14.57 22.99 -10.75
CA ASN A 309 -13.28 23.02 -10.04
C ASN A 309 -12.85 21.67 -9.44
N ILE A 310 -13.65 20.60 -9.57
CA ILE A 310 -13.31 19.27 -9.01
C ILE A 310 -12.74 18.36 -10.10
N ASN A 311 -11.75 17.53 -9.76
CA ASN A 311 -11.25 16.49 -10.65
C ASN A 311 -12.24 15.30 -10.67
N ALA A 312 -12.82 15.00 -11.84
CA ALA A 312 -13.74 13.89 -12.03
C ALA A 312 -13.15 12.53 -11.57
N GLN A 313 -11.86 12.29 -11.86
CA GLN A 313 -11.16 11.04 -11.52
C GLN A 313 -11.19 10.73 -10.02
N ILE A 314 -11.11 11.77 -9.17
CA ILE A 314 -11.13 11.63 -7.71
C ILE A 314 -12.52 11.21 -7.23
N ILE A 315 -13.59 11.80 -7.77
CA ILE A 315 -14.98 11.37 -7.47
C ILE A 315 -15.23 9.96 -7.99
N GLN A 316 -14.81 9.67 -9.23
CA GLN A 316 -14.93 8.35 -9.85
C GLN A 316 -14.29 7.26 -8.98
N GLN A 317 -13.02 7.40 -8.61
CA GLN A 317 -12.31 6.39 -7.82
C GLN A 317 -12.82 6.33 -6.36
N GLN A 318 -12.87 7.46 -5.64
CA GLN A 318 -13.17 7.45 -4.20
C GLN A 318 -14.65 7.23 -3.85
N ARG A 319 -15.58 7.50 -4.78
CA ARG A 319 -17.03 7.51 -4.48
C ARG A 319 -17.91 6.70 -5.44
N LEU A 320 -17.42 6.33 -6.62
CA LEU A 320 -18.17 5.45 -7.53
C LEU A 320 -17.54 4.05 -7.54
N VAL A 321 -16.26 3.91 -7.92
CA VAL A 321 -15.55 2.61 -7.95
C VAL A 321 -15.55 1.93 -6.59
N LYS A 322 -15.22 2.67 -5.51
CA LYS A 322 -15.27 2.14 -4.14
C LYS A 322 -16.64 1.54 -3.76
N PHE A 323 -17.71 2.02 -4.37
CA PHE A 323 -19.10 1.63 -4.11
C PHE A 323 -19.76 0.94 -5.32
N LYS A 324 -18.97 0.30 -6.20
CA LYS A 324 -19.46 -0.34 -7.44
C LYS A 324 -20.53 -1.43 -7.21
N ASP A 325 -20.49 -2.11 -6.07
CA ASP A 325 -21.49 -3.12 -5.69
C ASP A 325 -22.91 -2.54 -5.58
N LEU A 326 -23.04 -1.23 -5.27
CA LEU A 326 -24.33 -0.54 -5.28
C LEU A 326 -24.97 -0.50 -6.67
N TYR A 327 -24.15 -0.33 -7.72
CA TYR A 327 -24.60 -0.39 -9.11
C TYR A 327 -24.98 -1.82 -9.50
N GLY A 328 -24.21 -2.82 -9.07
CA GLY A 328 -24.55 -4.24 -9.21
C GLY A 328 -25.91 -4.58 -8.58
N TYR A 329 -26.17 -4.12 -7.36
CA TYR A 329 -27.42 -4.33 -6.64
C TYR A 329 -28.63 -3.68 -7.35
N ILE A 330 -28.56 -2.39 -7.68
CA ILE A 330 -29.67 -1.70 -8.35
C ILE A 330 -29.92 -2.26 -9.76
N SER A 331 -28.88 -2.73 -10.45
CA SER A 331 -28.99 -3.42 -11.75
C SER A 331 -29.76 -4.75 -11.66
N ARG A 332 -29.72 -5.46 -10.52
CA ARG A 332 -30.56 -6.64 -10.26
C ARG A 332 -31.97 -6.27 -9.81
N ALA A 333 -32.10 -5.25 -8.96
CA ALA A 333 -33.36 -4.89 -8.31
C ALA A 333 -34.30 -4.08 -9.22
N HIS A 334 -33.78 -3.19 -10.08
CA HIS A 334 -34.59 -2.29 -10.90
C HIS A 334 -33.82 -1.80 -12.17
N PRO A 335 -33.81 -2.59 -13.26
CA PRO A 335 -32.92 -2.35 -14.40
C PRO A 335 -33.25 -1.10 -15.24
N THR A 336 -34.50 -0.62 -15.26
CA THR A 336 -34.88 0.58 -16.03
C THR A 336 -34.27 1.85 -15.44
N LEU A 337 -34.46 2.08 -14.13
CA LEU A 337 -33.81 3.15 -13.36
C LEU A 337 -32.27 3.08 -13.45
N THR A 338 -31.71 1.88 -13.50
CA THR A 338 -30.26 1.68 -13.70
C THR A 338 -29.81 2.22 -15.07
N GLY A 339 -30.59 1.99 -16.12
CA GLY A 339 -30.36 2.59 -17.45
C GLY A 339 -30.48 4.13 -17.45
N GLU A 340 -31.45 4.69 -16.73
CA GLU A 340 -31.63 6.14 -16.58
C GLU A 340 -30.44 6.80 -15.86
N ILE A 341 -29.99 6.23 -14.73
CA ILE A 341 -28.81 6.70 -13.99
C ILE A 341 -27.56 6.63 -14.88
N THR A 342 -27.39 5.54 -15.63
CA THR A 342 -26.26 5.36 -16.56
C THR A 342 -26.28 6.41 -17.68
N GLN A 343 -27.45 6.69 -18.27
CA GLN A 343 -27.57 7.74 -19.29
C GLN A 343 -27.38 9.15 -18.70
N ALA A 344 -27.81 9.39 -17.46
CA ALA A 344 -27.55 10.64 -16.75
C ALA A 344 -26.06 10.86 -16.46
N TYR A 345 -25.31 9.79 -16.18
CA TYR A 345 -23.85 9.81 -16.10
C TYR A 345 -23.22 10.13 -17.48
N ILE A 346 -23.57 9.38 -18.53
CA ILE A 346 -23.06 9.57 -19.91
C ILE A 346 -23.28 11.01 -20.40
N ASN A 347 -24.50 11.54 -20.23
CA ASN A 347 -24.83 12.90 -20.63
C ASN A 347 -24.05 13.96 -19.81
N THR A 348 -23.69 13.64 -18.56
CA THR A 348 -22.86 14.50 -17.71
C THR A 348 -21.41 14.48 -18.15
N MET A 349 -20.83 13.31 -18.42
CA MET A 349 -19.44 13.19 -18.87
C MET A 349 -19.23 13.75 -20.27
N ARG A 350 -20.20 13.58 -21.19
CA ARG A 350 -20.18 14.25 -22.51
C ARG A 350 -20.04 15.76 -22.37
N TRP A 351 -20.86 16.37 -21.51
CA TRP A 351 -20.80 17.82 -21.25
C TRP A 351 -19.49 18.22 -20.57
N TYR A 352 -19.02 17.44 -19.58
CA TYR A 352 -17.77 17.68 -18.87
C TYR A 352 -16.58 17.68 -19.83
N TYR A 353 -16.36 16.59 -20.57
CA TYR A 353 -15.23 16.50 -21.50
C TYR A 353 -15.34 17.52 -22.63
N LEU A 354 -16.51 17.74 -23.23
CA LEU A 354 -16.68 18.79 -24.25
C LEU A 354 -16.31 20.18 -23.71
N SER A 355 -16.78 20.54 -22.50
CA SER A 355 -16.48 21.85 -21.88
C SER A 355 -14.99 22.01 -21.56
N HIS A 356 -14.35 20.96 -21.02
CA HIS A 356 -12.92 20.98 -20.69
C HIS A 356 -12.02 20.98 -21.94
N PHE A 357 -12.29 20.12 -22.93
CA PHE A 357 -11.52 20.10 -24.18
C PHE A 357 -11.74 21.35 -25.05
N THR A 358 -12.92 21.98 -25.01
CA THR A 358 -13.13 23.29 -25.68
C THR A 358 -12.23 24.37 -25.08
N ARG A 359 -12.14 24.46 -23.74
CA ARG A 359 -11.24 25.40 -23.08
C ARG A 359 -9.76 25.05 -23.31
N TYR A 360 -9.42 23.77 -23.35
CA TYR A 360 -8.05 23.33 -23.61
C TYR A 360 -7.60 23.65 -25.03
N HIS A 361 -8.47 23.47 -26.02
CA HIS A 361 -8.24 23.88 -27.40
C HIS A 361 -7.99 25.39 -27.52
N GLN A 362 -8.81 26.23 -26.87
CA GLN A 362 -8.62 27.68 -26.79
C GLN A 362 -7.31 28.11 -26.09
N ALA A 363 -6.76 27.26 -25.22
CA ALA A 363 -5.43 27.46 -24.65
C ALA A 363 -4.32 27.05 -25.63
N LEU A 364 -4.47 25.92 -26.33
CA LEU A 364 -3.51 25.46 -27.35
C LEU A 364 -3.47 26.38 -28.59
N GLU A 365 -4.57 27.05 -28.94
CA GLU A 365 -4.61 28.08 -30.00
C GLU A 365 -3.75 29.32 -29.69
N LYS A 366 -3.37 29.54 -28.42
CA LYS A 366 -2.46 30.64 -28.03
C LYS A 366 -0.98 30.29 -28.24
N ILE A 367 -0.65 29.01 -28.38
CA ILE A 367 0.72 28.55 -28.65
C ILE A 367 1.12 29.00 -30.06
N LYS A 368 2.25 29.70 -30.18
CA LYS A 368 2.67 30.28 -31.46
C LYS A 368 3.30 29.22 -32.34
N VAL A 369 2.56 28.74 -33.32
CA VAL A 369 3.10 27.90 -34.39
C VAL A 369 3.94 28.76 -35.36
N TYR A 370 5.01 28.21 -35.92
CA TYR A 370 5.75 28.89 -37.01
C TYR A 370 4.83 29.15 -38.21
N PRO A 371 4.75 30.39 -38.74
CA PRO A 371 3.86 30.72 -39.85
C PRO A 371 4.42 30.21 -41.18
N SER A 372 3.90 29.08 -41.67
CA SER A 372 4.21 28.59 -43.02
C SER A 372 3.67 29.53 -44.10
N ASP A 373 4.55 30.11 -44.92
CA ASP A 373 4.13 30.79 -46.15
C ASP A 373 3.96 29.78 -47.30
N ARG A 374 3.06 30.09 -48.22
CA ARG A 374 2.82 29.34 -49.46
C ARG A 374 4.06 29.30 -50.37
N ASN A 375 5.01 30.20 -50.15
CA ASN A 375 6.29 30.26 -50.86
C ASN A 375 7.41 29.43 -50.20
N GLU A 376 7.17 28.77 -49.06
CA GLU A 376 8.14 27.86 -48.40
C GLU A 376 8.23 26.50 -49.12
N VAL A 377 8.62 26.56 -50.38
CA VAL A 377 8.87 25.42 -51.26
C VAL A 377 10.36 25.38 -51.64
N LEU A 378 10.87 24.20 -52.02
CA LEU A 378 12.29 24.00 -52.33
C LEU A 378 12.83 25.08 -53.29
N GLY A 379 12.11 25.35 -54.38
CA GLY A 379 12.42 26.37 -55.38
C GLY A 379 12.02 27.81 -55.04
N GLY A 380 11.67 28.11 -53.79
CA GLY A 380 11.34 29.45 -53.30
C GLY A 380 12.59 30.33 -53.15
N ASP A 381 12.44 31.63 -53.43
CA ASP A 381 13.53 32.61 -53.38
C ASP A 381 13.99 32.85 -51.92
N PRO A 382 15.27 32.67 -51.57
CA PRO A 382 15.76 32.91 -50.21
C PRO A 382 15.76 34.39 -49.80
N SER A 383 15.58 35.33 -50.73
CA SER A 383 15.60 36.78 -50.46
C SER A 383 14.27 37.34 -49.95
N THR A 384 13.12 36.77 -50.33
CA THR A 384 11.79 37.26 -49.89
C THR A 384 11.57 37.07 -48.38
N HIS A 385 12.23 36.11 -47.76
CA HIS A 385 12.25 35.95 -46.29
C HIS A 385 12.85 37.14 -45.54
N LYS A 386 13.59 38.06 -46.21
CA LYS A 386 14.18 39.25 -45.57
C LYS A 386 13.35 40.54 -45.71
N THR A 387 12.40 40.60 -46.63
CA THR A 387 11.63 41.83 -46.92
C THR A 387 10.27 41.89 -46.24
N GLY A 388 9.76 40.78 -45.71
CA GLY A 388 8.41 40.70 -45.12
C GLY A 388 8.22 41.36 -43.74
N ASN A 389 9.29 41.64 -42.98
CA ASN A 389 9.19 42.14 -41.61
C ASN A 389 10.18 43.29 -41.32
N ILE A 390 9.82 44.51 -41.72
CA ILE A 390 10.38 45.75 -41.17
C ILE A 390 9.28 46.49 -40.39
N VAL A 391 8.96 45.96 -39.20
CA VAL A 391 8.33 46.73 -38.12
C VAL A 391 9.40 46.91 -37.05
N SER A 392 9.81 48.15 -36.81
CA SER A 392 10.92 48.46 -35.91
C SER A 392 10.46 48.35 -34.45
N GLY A 393 10.89 47.32 -33.72
CA GLY A 393 10.55 47.16 -32.30
C GLY A 393 10.59 45.74 -31.74
N GLY A 394 11.77 45.12 -31.71
CA GLY A 394 12.08 44.02 -30.78
C GLY A 394 11.72 42.59 -31.22
N ARG A 395 12.77 41.77 -31.42
CA ARG A 395 12.91 40.37 -30.93
C ARG A 395 14.24 39.77 -31.41
N ALA A 396 15.26 39.82 -30.55
CA ALA A 396 16.28 38.78 -30.56
C ALA A 396 15.64 37.52 -29.96
N GLY A 397 15.55 36.43 -30.72
CA GLY A 397 14.87 35.20 -30.27
C GLY A 397 14.35 34.29 -31.38
N SER A 398 14.19 34.77 -32.62
CA SER A 398 13.89 33.89 -33.77
C SER A 398 15.17 33.18 -34.25
N ALA A 399 15.52 32.09 -33.55
CA ALA A 399 16.71 31.30 -33.84
C ALA A 399 16.37 30.11 -34.76
N ALA A 400 16.59 30.30 -36.07
CA ALA A 400 16.82 29.23 -37.05
C ALA A 400 15.78 28.07 -37.11
N HIS A 401 14.50 28.38 -37.36
CA HIS A 401 13.58 27.38 -37.91
C HIS A 401 13.80 27.23 -39.42
N ASP A 402 14.40 26.11 -39.85
CA ASP A 402 14.49 25.68 -41.26
C ASP A 402 13.46 24.56 -41.49
N PRO A 403 12.34 24.80 -42.22
CA PRO A 403 11.29 23.80 -42.46
C PRO A 403 11.77 22.53 -43.17
N PHE A 404 12.91 22.56 -43.86
CA PHE A 404 13.49 21.40 -44.55
C PHE A 404 14.42 20.57 -43.64
N SER A 405 14.66 21.02 -42.40
CA SER A 405 15.51 20.35 -41.43
C SER A 405 14.70 19.68 -40.31
N LEU A 406 15.12 18.48 -39.91
CA LEU A 406 14.46 17.76 -38.82
C LEU A 406 14.86 18.29 -37.42
N GLY A 407 16.12 18.71 -37.26
CA GLY A 407 16.63 19.36 -36.03
C GLY A 407 16.25 18.62 -34.75
N ARG A 408 15.78 19.38 -33.74
CA ARG A 408 15.22 18.85 -32.47
C ARG A 408 13.75 18.39 -32.56
N ARG A 409 13.13 18.45 -33.74
CA ARG A 409 11.71 18.07 -33.92
C ARG A 409 11.51 16.56 -33.79
N VAL A 410 12.55 15.77 -34.07
CA VAL A 410 12.56 14.31 -33.85
C VAL A 410 12.46 13.93 -32.37
N ASP A 411 12.90 14.80 -31.46
CA ASP A 411 12.90 14.50 -30.02
C ASP A 411 11.46 14.38 -29.49
N ILE A 412 10.49 15.03 -30.15
CA ILE A 412 9.04 14.94 -29.87
C ILE A 412 8.49 13.52 -30.06
N LEU A 413 9.11 12.71 -30.92
CA LEU A 413 8.79 11.28 -31.13
C LEU A 413 9.60 10.38 -30.19
N ARG A 414 10.84 10.74 -29.88
CA ARG A 414 11.74 9.92 -29.03
C ARG A 414 11.42 10.01 -27.54
N THR A 415 10.90 11.14 -27.07
CA THR A 415 10.59 11.36 -25.65
C THR A 415 9.25 10.71 -25.27
N GLY A 416 9.31 9.40 -24.99
CA GLY A 416 8.14 8.55 -24.75
C GLY A 416 7.27 8.93 -23.54
N ASN A 417 7.82 9.63 -22.54
CA ASN A 417 7.11 10.00 -21.30
C ASN A 417 7.15 11.53 -21.04
N HIS A 418 6.38 12.28 -21.82
CA HIS A 418 6.03 13.67 -21.50
C HIS A 418 4.51 13.84 -21.51
N MET A 419 3.94 14.04 -20.32
CA MET A 419 2.53 14.40 -20.10
C MET A 419 2.13 15.60 -20.97
N ALA A 420 0.85 15.69 -21.34
CA ALA A 420 0.38 16.82 -22.12
C ALA A 420 0.50 18.16 -21.35
N ILE A 421 0.89 19.23 -22.07
CA ILE A 421 1.12 20.56 -21.51
C ILE A 421 -0.14 21.11 -20.87
N SER A 422 -0.02 21.57 -19.63
CA SER A 422 -1.11 22.15 -18.85
C SER A 422 -1.76 23.36 -19.51
N SER A 423 -3.09 23.45 -19.40
CA SER A 423 -3.94 24.56 -19.90
C SER A 423 -3.63 25.96 -19.32
N TYR A 424 -2.57 26.10 -18.53
CA TYR A 424 -2.06 27.35 -17.98
C TYR A 424 -0.69 27.64 -18.60
N LEU A 425 0.21 26.65 -18.55
CA LEU A 425 1.50 26.68 -19.23
C LEU A 425 1.36 26.89 -20.76
N ALA A 426 0.32 26.36 -21.39
CA ALA A 426 -0.02 26.60 -22.80
C ALA A 426 -0.43 28.06 -23.11
N GLU A 427 -0.87 28.83 -22.10
CA GLU A 427 -1.21 30.26 -22.27
C GLU A 427 -0.03 31.18 -21.92
N GLU A 428 0.85 30.74 -21.02
CA GLU A 428 2.09 31.46 -20.66
C GLU A 428 3.23 31.25 -21.66
N ASP A 429 3.24 30.14 -22.43
CA ASP A 429 4.35 29.85 -23.34
C ASP A 429 4.45 30.88 -24.47
N THR A 430 5.54 31.65 -24.43
CA THR A 430 5.81 32.69 -25.41
C THR A 430 6.67 32.22 -26.59
N SER A 431 7.14 30.97 -26.57
CA SER A 431 8.02 30.34 -27.56
C SER A 431 7.32 30.12 -28.92
N PHE A 432 8.11 29.82 -29.95
CA PHE A 432 7.59 29.37 -31.26
C PHE A 432 7.85 27.87 -31.46
N HIS A 433 6.81 27.16 -31.89
CA HIS A 433 6.79 25.70 -31.97
C HIS A 433 6.38 25.18 -33.36
N GLY A 434 6.76 23.94 -33.67
CA GLY A 434 6.25 23.21 -34.83
C GLY A 434 4.79 22.82 -34.66
N LEU A 435 4.08 22.58 -35.78
CA LEU A 435 2.66 22.23 -35.81
C LEU A 435 2.34 20.91 -35.05
N GLU A 436 3.35 20.05 -34.91
CA GLU A 436 3.32 18.80 -34.15
C GLU A 436 3.14 19.00 -32.63
N VAL A 437 3.51 20.16 -32.07
CA VAL A 437 3.41 20.41 -30.62
C VAL A 437 1.96 20.56 -30.15
N PRO A 438 1.12 21.45 -30.69
CA PRO A 438 -0.29 21.50 -30.32
C PRO A 438 -1.03 20.21 -30.71
N PHE A 439 -0.68 19.58 -31.84
CA PHE A 439 -1.25 18.29 -32.25
C PHE A 439 -0.96 17.16 -31.23
N ARG A 440 0.30 16.98 -30.80
CA ARG A 440 0.69 16.00 -29.77
C ARG A 440 -0.07 16.25 -28.47
N ASN A 441 -0.07 17.50 -27.99
CA ASN A 441 -0.63 17.83 -26.68
C ASN A 441 -2.16 17.70 -26.62
N PHE A 442 -2.87 17.95 -27.72
CA PHE A 442 -4.30 17.65 -27.79
C PHE A 442 -4.57 16.13 -27.81
N ASN A 443 -3.91 15.40 -28.71
CA ASN A 443 -4.18 13.97 -28.89
C ASN A 443 -3.74 13.14 -27.67
N LEU A 444 -2.60 13.43 -27.05
CA LEU A 444 -2.15 12.74 -25.84
C LEU A 444 -3.14 12.92 -24.67
N ALA A 445 -3.57 14.16 -24.41
CA ALA A 445 -4.59 14.41 -23.38
C ALA A 445 -5.90 13.67 -23.68
N LEU A 446 -6.29 13.56 -24.95
CA LEU A 446 -7.46 12.80 -25.38
C LEU A 446 -7.30 11.29 -25.14
N LEU A 447 -6.16 10.72 -25.51
CA LEU A 447 -5.83 9.29 -25.33
C LEU A 447 -5.84 8.87 -23.86
N ASP A 448 -5.24 9.67 -22.99
CA ASP A 448 -5.18 9.38 -21.55
C ASP A 448 -6.56 9.50 -20.87
N ASN A 449 -7.36 10.52 -21.22
CA ASN A 449 -8.71 10.67 -20.69
C ASN A 449 -9.67 9.57 -21.20
N ILE A 450 -9.56 9.16 -22.46
CA ILE A 450 -10.34 8.02 -23.01
C ILE A 450 -9.93 6.71 -22.32
N SER A 451 -8.64 6.52 -22.07
CA SER A 451 -8.13 5.34 -21.34
C SER A 451 -8.70 5.28 -19.93
N ALA A 452 -8.63 6.39 -19.19
CA ALA A 452 -9.13 6.48 -17.82
C ALA A 452 -10.64 6.27 -17.72
N GLU A 453 -11.42 6.93 -18.58
CA GLU A 453 -12.89 6.80 -18.61
C GLU A 453 -13.32 5.39 -19.04
N TYR A 454 -12.67 4.77 -20.03
CA TYR A 454 -13.02 3.42 -20.46
C TYR A 454 -12.71 2.36 -19.39
N SER A 455 -11.57 2.49 -18.69
CA SER A 455 -11.25 1.65 -17.53
C SER A 455 -12.27 1.86 -16.40
N PHE A 456 -12.60 3.11 -16.06
CA PHE A 456 -13.64 3.42 -15.07
C PHE A 456 -14.99 2.79 -15.44
N MET A 457 -15.46 2.99 -16.67
CA MET A 457 -16.73 2.43 -17.14
C MET A 457 -16.73 0.90 -17.13
N THR A 458 -15.59 0.26 -17.41
CA THR A 458 -15.45 -1.20 -17.38
C THR A 458 -15.52 -1.76 -15.96
N GLU A 459 -14.97 -1.06 -14.97
CA GLU A 459 -15.04 -1.46 -13.56
C GLU A 459 -16.40 -1.14 -12.92
N MET A 460 -16.93 0.07 -13.16
CA MET A 460 -18.17 0.55 -12.54
C MET A 460 -19.42 -0.09 -13.13
N PHE A 461 -19.48 -0.24 -14.46
CA PHE A 461 -20.64 -0.75 -15.18
C PHE A 461 -20.48 -2.21 -15.61
N SER A 462 -19.87 -3.04 -14.75
CA SER A 462 -19.55 -4.46 -14.99
C SER A 462 -20.74 -5.36 -15.31
N THR A 463 -21.99 -4.92 -15.10
CA THR A 463 -23.21 -5.62 -15.54
C THR A 463 -23.55 -5.41 -17.02
N LEU A 464 -22.87 -4.47 -17.70
CA LEU A 464 -22.99 -4.23 -19.15
C LEU A 464 -21.92 -5.00 -19.91
N GLY A 465 -22.27 -5.55 -21.07
CA GLY A 465 -21.29 -6.22 -21.93
C GLY A 465 -20.33 -5.22 -22.57
N PHE A 466 -19.05 -5.60 -22.77
CA PHE A 466 -18.01 -4.74 -23.36
C PHE A 466 -18.47 -3.97 -24.61
N LYS A 467 -19.22 -4.60 -25.53
CA LYS A 467 -19.77 -3.96 -26.74
C LYS A 467 -20.76 -2.82 -26.45
N GLN A 468 -21.47 -2.86 -25.33
CA GLN A 468 -22.35 -1.78 -24.86
C GLN A 468 -21.51 -0.66 -24.23
N ILE A 469 -20.51 -1.02 -23.41
CA ILE A 469 -19.58 -0.08 -22.76
C ILE A 469 -18.84 0.74 -23.82
N SER A 470 -18.24 0.10 -24.84
CA SER A 470 -17.54 0.83 -25.92
C SER A 470 -18.47 1.77 -26.69
N ARG A 471 -19.72 1.36 -26.98
CA ARG A 471 -20.73 2.25 -27.61
C ARG A 471 -21.05 3.47 -26.75
N LYS A 472 -21.17 3.28 -25.43
CA LYS A 472 -21.45 4.39 -24.50
C LYS A 472 -20.23 5.30 -24.26
N ALA A 473 -19.02 4.76 -24.30
CA ALA A 473 -17.79 5.55 -24.28
C ALA A 473 -17.65 6.41 -25.55
N VAL A 474 -17.92 5.86 -26.75
CA VAL A 474 -18.02 6.67 -27.98
C VAL A 474 -19.09 7.76 -27.82
N GLU A 475 -20.26 7.43 -27.26
CA GLU A 475 -21.33 8.41 -26.99
C GLU A 475 -20.88 9.57 -26.08
N ILE A 476 -19.86 9.39 -25.22
CA ILE A 476 -19.27 10.45 -24.38
C ILE A 476 -18.31 11.31 -25.21
N PHE A 477 -17.40 10.70 -25.96
CA PHE A 477 -16.29 11.39 -26.64
C PHE A 477 -16.60 11.91 -28.05
N GLU A 478 -17.70 11.51 -28.69
CA GLU A 478 -18.07 11.95 -30.05
C GLU A 478 -17.94 13.47 -30.31
N PRO A 479 -18.38 14.38 -29.41
CA PRO A 479 -18.20 15.82 -29.63
C PRO A 479 -16.74 16.27 -29.53
N VAL A 480 -15.91 15.55 -28.75
CA VAL A 480 -14.48 15.83 -28.57
C VAL A 480 -13.67 15.27 -29.76
N PHE A 481 -14.08 14.14 -30.32
CA PHE A 481 -13.55 13.62 -31.59
C PHE A 481 -13.77 14.61 -32.74
N GLY A 482 -14.97 15.18 -32.87
CA GLY A 482 -15.25 16.24 -33.84
C GLY A 482 -14.38 17.48 -33.62
N LEU A 483 -14.14 17.87 -32.36
CA LEU A 483 -13.25 18.99 -32.03
C LEU A 483 -11.79 18.71 -32.41
N GLY A 484 -11.25 17.53 -32.10
CA GLY A 484 -9.89 17.12 -32.48
C GLY A 484 -9.66 17.01 -33.99
N GLN A 485 -10.68 16.56 -34.73
CA GLN A 485 -10.68 16.55 -36.19
C GLN A 485 -10.71 17.96 -36.78
N ASN A 486 -11.48 18.89 -36.21
CA ASN A 486 -11.50 20.29 -36.64
C ASN A 486 -10.18 21.00 -36.35
N MET A 487 -9.60 20.79 -35.15
CA MET A 487 -8.28 21.31 -34.79
C MET A 487 -7.18 20.77 -35.71
N THR A 488 -7.20 19.47 -36.01
CA THR A 488 -6.23 18.85 -36.93
C THR A 488 -6.37 19.43 -38.34
N LYS A 489 -7.60 19.55 -38.85
CA LYS A 489 -7.86 20.21 -40.14
C LYS A 489 -7.27 21.64 -40.17
N TYR A 490 -7.55 22.45 -39.15
CA TYR A 490 -7.04 23.82 -39.06
C TYR A 490 -5.50 23.90 -39.11
N LEU A 491 -4.80 23.03 -38.37
CA LEU A 491 -3.34 22.97 -38.34
C LEU A 491 -2.71 22.53 -39.69
N ILE A 492 -3.43 21.81 -40.55
CA ILE A 492 -2.90 21.28 -41.81
C ILE A 492 -3.44 21.97 -43.07
N GLU A 493 -4.51 22.76 -43.00
CA GLU A 493 -5.17 23.34 -44.18
C GLU A 493 -4.31 24.40 -44.91
N GLN A 494 -3.43 25.10 -44.19
CA GLN A 494 -2.58 26.17 -44.75
C GLN A 494 -1.08 25.85 -44.81
N THR A 495 -0.60 24.80 -44.12
CA THR A 495 0.84 24.52 -43.97
C THR A 495 1.49 23.87 -45.19
N THR A 496 2.75 24.25 -45.45
CA THR A 496 3.63 23.76 -46.54
C THR A 496 4.73 22.82 -46.04
N ASP A 497 4.82 22.62 -44.72
CA ASP A 497 5.79 21.76 -44.05
C ASP A 497 5.42 20.26 -44.16
N ALA A 498 6.16 19.54 -45.00
CA ALA A 498 6.02 18.10 -45.18
C ALA A 498 6.53 17.28 -43.98
N LEU A 499 7.52 17.79 -43.23
CA LEU A 499 8.11 17.08 -42.08
C LEU A 499 7.16 17.15 -40.88
N GLY A 500 6.59 18.31 -40.58
CA GLY A 500 5.61 18.47 -39.50
C GLY A 500 4.37 17.60 -39.69
N VAL A 501 3.81 17.55 -40.91
CA VAL A 501 2.66 16.66 -41.21
C VAL A 501 3.05 15.18 -41.08
N LEU A 502 4.26 14.79 -41.50
CA LEU A 502 4.74 13.41 -41.35
C LEU A 502 5.01 13.04 -39.87
N ILE A 503 5.49 13.98 -39.04
CA ILE A 503 5.60 13.78 -37.58
C ILE A 503 4.21 13.59 -36.97
N CYS A 504 3.20 14.35 -37.38
CA CYS A 504 1.80 14.13 -36.94
C CYS A 504 1.25 12.75 -37.35
N VAL A 505 1.63 12.22 -38.53
CA VAL A 505 1.29 10.84 -38.92
C VAL A 505 1.95 9.83 -37.97
N ARG A 506 3.24 10.00 -37.64
CA ARG A 506 3.94 9.10 -36.69
C ARG A 506 3.36 9.17 -35.28
N LEU A 507 3.04 10.37 -34.78
CA LEU A 507 2.33 10.55 -33.51
C LEU A 507 0.95 9.85 -33.50
N ASN A 508 0.20 9.91 -34.61
CA ASN A 508 -1.10 9.24 -34.72
C ASN A 508 -0.96 7.70 -34.85
N GLN A 509 0.14 7.21 -35.43
CA GLN A 509 0.47 5.78 -35.44
C GLN A 509 0.90 5.29 -34.04
N GLN A 510 1.74 6.03 -33.33
CA GLN A 510 2.09 5.74 -31.92
C GLN A 510 0.83 5.69 -31.04
N ALA A 511 -0.06 6.67 -31.19
CA ALA A 511 -1.35 6.70 -30.51
C ALA A 511 -2.19 5.43 -30.76
N ALA A 512 -2.19 4.91 -31.99
CA ALA A 512 -2.87 3.67 -32.34
C ALA A 512 -2.26 2.45 -31.62
N PHE A 513 -0.93 2.33 -31.60
CA PHE A 513 -0.23 1.25 -30.89
C PHE A 513 -0.44 1.34 -29.37
N GLU A 514 -0.47 2.55 -28.80
CA GLU A 514 -0.78 2.74 -27.39
C GLU A 514 -2.22 2.34 -27.04
N LEU A 515 -3.21 2.70 -27.85
CA LEU A 515 -4.60 2.26 -27.65
C LEU A 515 -4.74 0.73 -27.73
N GLN A 516 -4.05 0.09 -28.67
CA GLN A 516 -4.02 -1.37 -28.80
C GLN A 516 -3.36 -2.03 -27.58
N ARG A 517 -2.21 -1.51 -27.13
CA ARG A 517 -1.52 -1.96 -25.89
C ARG A 517 -2.39 -1.79 -24.64
N ARG A 518 -3.11 -0.67 -24.53
CA ARG A 518 -4.07 -0.36 -23.46
C ARG A 518 -5.41 -1.12 -23.62
N LYS A 519 -5.65 -1.79 -24.76
CA LYS A 519 -6.87 -2.55 -25.13
C LYS A 519 -8.15 -1.69 -25.15
N VAL A 520 -8.08 -0.46 -25.67
CA VAL A 520 -9.19 0.51 -25.68
C VAL A 520 -9.72 0.77 -27.11
N PRO A 521 -10.75 0.05 -27.58
CA PRO A 521 -11.27 0.13 -28.96
C PRO A 521 -12.19 1.34 -29.21
N VAL A 522 -12.17 2.36 -28.34
CA VAL A 522 -13.11 3.49 -28.36
C VAL A 522 -12.71 4.55 -29.38
N ALA A 523 -11.40 4.72 -29.61
CA ALA A 523 -10.83 5.80 -30.42
C ALA A 523 -10.40 5.36 -31.84
N ASP A 524 -10.56 4.09 -32.21
CA ASP A 524 -10.11 3.57 -33.51
C ASP A 524 -10.74 4.33 -34.70
N SER A 525 -12.00 4.74 -34.59
CA SER A 525 -12.68 5.56 -35.60
C SER A 525 -12.07 6.96 -35.72
N TYR A 526 -11.70 7.57 -34.59
CA TYR A 526 -11.06 8.89 -34.55
C TYR A 526 -9.65 8.85 -35.15
N ILE A 527 -8.80 7.90 -34.72
CA ILE A 527 -7.44 7.72 -35.24
C ILE A 527 -7.45 7.51 -36.76
N ASN A 528 -8.38 6.70 -37.27
CA ASN A 528 -8.55 6.51 -38.72
C ASN A 528 -9.06 7.78 -39.42
N GLY A 529 -9.98 8.53 -38.81
CA GLY A 529 -10.42 9.84 -39.32
C GLY A 529 -9.27 10.85 -39.44
N ILE A 530 -8.36 10.88 -38.45
CA ILE A 530 -7.16 11.72 -38.48
C ILE A 530 -6.19 11.27 -39.59
N ASN A 531 -5.95 9.96 -39.75
CA ASN A 531 -5.13 9.44 -40.86
C ASN A 531 -5.68 9.85 -42.24
N MET A 532 -7.01 9.85 -42.41
CA MET A 532 -7.68 10.27 -43.65
C MET A 532 -7.61 11.78 -43.92
N GLN A 533 -7.22 12.60 -42.95
CA GLN A 533 -6.92 14.02 -43.16
C GLN A 533 -5.43 14.25 -43.44
N LEU A 534 -4.54 13.59 -42.69
CA LEU A 534 -3.09 13.80 -42.77
C LEU A 534 -2.48 13.27 -44.08
N TRP A 535 -2.84 12.05 -44.51
CA TRP A 535 -2.21 11.42 -45.68
C TRP A 535 -2.48 12.17 -47.01
N PRO A 536 -3.72 12.56 -47.36
CA PRO A 536 -3.96 13.35 -48.57
C PRO A 536 -3.27 14.71 -48.52
N ARG A 537 -3.16 15.34 -47.34
CA ARG A 537 -2.46 16.62 -47.21
C ARG A 537 -0.95 16.49 -47.41
N PHE A 538 -0.32 15.44 -46.87
CA PHE A 538 1.09 15.14 -47.14
C PHE A 538 1.36 15.00 -48.64
N GLN A 539 0.49 14.28 -49.38
CA GLN A 539 0.59 14.16 -50.83
C GLN A 539 0.48 15.51 -51.55
N VAL A 540 -0.51 16.34 -51.20
CA VAL A 540 -0.69 17.68 -51.79
C VAL A 540 0.52 18.60 -51.54
N ILE A 541 1.13 18.53 -50.35
CA ILE A 541 2.36 19.27 -50.05
C ILE A 541 3.52 18.77 -50.92
N MET A 542 3.74 17.45 -50.99
CA MET A 542 4.81 16.86 -51.81
C MET A 542 4.64 17.16 -53.31
N ASP A 543 3.41 17.18 -53.82
CA ASP A 543 3.08 17.57 -55.19
C ASP A 543 3.40 19.05 -55.45
N THR A 544 3.13 19.93 -54.48
CA THR A 544 3.49 21.36 -54.53
C THR A 544 5.01 21.55 -54.53
N GLN A 545 5.76 20.76 -53.76
CA GLN A 545 7.24 20.74 -53.82
C GLN A 545 7.75 20.27 -55.19
N CYS A 546 7.12 19.25 -55.79
CA CYS A 546 7.44 18.79 -57.15
C CYS A 546 7.15 19.86 -58.21
N GLU A 547 6.03 20.57 -58.13
CA GLU A 547 5.69 21.65 -59.07
C GLU A 547 6.65 22.83 -58.95
N SER A 548 7.11 23.14 -57.74
CA SER A 548 8.16 24.15 -57.49
C SER A 548 9.47 23.81 -58.21
N LEU A 549 9.96 22.58 -58.09
CA LEU A 549 11.15 22.12 -58.82
C LEU A 549 10.94 22.18 -60.35
N LYS A 550 9.76 21.80 -60.85
CA LYS A 550 9.41 21.93 -62.28
C LYS A 550 9.44 23.38 -62.77
N ARG A 551 8.93 24.32 -61.97
CA ARG A 551 8.88 25.75 -62.28
C ARG A 551 10.28 26.36 -62.36
N VAL A 552 11.17 26.02 -61.41
CA VAL A 552 12.60 26.37 -61.48
C VAL A 552 13.24 25.78 -62.74
N ALA A 553 13.03 24.48 -62.97
CA ALA A 553 13.58 23.74 -64.12
C ALA A 553 13.03 24.18 -65.50
N ALA A 554 11.98 25.01 -65.54
CA ALA A 554 11.46 25.64 -66.75
C ALA A 554 12.03 27.06 -66.93
N ASN A 555 12.08 27.85 -65.84
CA ASN A 555 12.57 29.23 -65.87
C ASN A 555 14.06 29.37 -66.21
N THR A 556 14.88 28.34 -65.93
CA THR A 556 16.31 28.28 -66.29
C THR A 556 16.62 28.64 -67.75
N GLY A 557 15.67 28.42 -68.67
CA GLY A 557 15.86 28.67 -70.11
C GLY A 557 15.62 30.12 -70.56
N ARG A 558 15.15 31.03 -69.70
CA ARG A 558 14.77 32.41 -70.11
C ARG A 558 15.55 33.54 -69.40
N SER A 559 16.15 33.29 -68.24
CA SER A 559 17.19 34.15 -67.66
C SER A 559 18.16 33.30 -66.83
N ALA A 560 19.23 32.82 -67.49
CA ALA A 560 20.27 32.05 -66.81
C ALA A 560 21.05 32.87 -65.77
N VAL A 561 21.09 34.20 -65.93
CA VAL A 561 21.78 35.12 -65.01
C VAL A 561 21.07 35.16 -63.66
N SER A 562 19.77 35.49 -63.64
CA SER A 562 19.03 35.72 -62.38
C SER A 562 18.98 34.48 -61.47
N ALA A 563 18.79 33.28 -62.05
CA ALA A 563 18.70 32.04 -61.29
C ALA A 563 20.04 31.60 -60.67
N LEU A 564 21.18 32.07 -61.19
CA LEU A 564 22.52 31.79 -60.66
C LEU A 564 23.05 32.93 -59.76
N SER A 565 22.66 34.19 -60.00
CA SER A 565 23.11 35.35 -59.22
C SER A 565 22.51 35.45 -57.82
N LEU A 566 21.33 34.88 -57.55
CA LEU A 566 20.61 35.00 -56.27
C LEU A 566 21.33 34.36 -55.06
N ALA A 567 22.42 33.60 -55.29
CA ALA A 567 23.26 33.02 -54.24
C ALA A 567 24.65 33.69 -54.10
N GLY A 568 24.93 34.75 -54.86
CA GLY A 568 26.09 35.64 -54.66
C GLY A 568 27.20 35.55 -55.71
N GLY A 569 27.33 36.62 -56.52
CA GLY A 569 28.52 36.96 -57.30
C GLY A 569 28.69 36.27 -58.66
N ASP A 570 29.23 37.00 -59.65
CA ASP A 570 29.39 36.57 -61.05
C ASP A 570 30.39 35.40 -61.29
N GLY A 571 30.97 34.84 -60.23
CA GLY A 571 31.96 33.75 -60.31
C GLY A 571 31.37 32.38 -60.68
N LEU A 572 30.07 32.15 -60.48
CA LEU A 572 29.50 30.79 -60.54
C LEU A 572 29.48 30.15 -61.94
N ASN A 573 29.55 30.95 -63.02
CA ASN A 573 29.63 30.48 -64.41
C ASN A 573 30.87 29.60 -64.71
N LYS A 574 31.79 29.43 -63.76
CA LYS A 574 32.98 28.57 -63.85
C LYS A 574 33.08 27.51 -62.74
N SER A 575 32.14 27.48 -61.79
CA SER A 575 32.22 26.63 -60.59
C SER A 575 31.60 25.25 -60.81
N SER A 576 32.22 24.21 -60.25
CA SER A 576 31.64 22.86 -60.15
C SER A 576 31.07 22.56 -58.75
N ALA A 577 30.82 23.60 -57.94
CA ALA A 577 30.24 23.45 -56.60
C ALA A 577 28.81 22.85 -56.64
N PRO A 578 28.37 22.20 -55.54
CA PRO A 578 26.97 21.79 -55.39
C PRO A 578 26.01 22.99 -55.49
N HIS A 579 24.83 22.76 -56.04
CA HIS A 579 23.76 23.75 -56.11
C HIS A 579 23.12 23.94 -54.73
N PHE A 580 22.68 25.15 -54.37
CA PHE A 580 22.14 25.42 -53.01
C PHE A 580 20.89 24.57 -52.69
N LEU A 581 20.06 24.29 -53.70
CA LEU A 581 18.90 23.40 -53.58
C LEU A 581 19.27 21.97 -53.18
N THR A 582 20.48 21.51 -53.50
CA THR A 582 20.96 20.16 -53.18
C THR A 582 21.11 19.95 -51.68
N GLN A 583 21.49 20.99 -50.93
CA GLN A 583 21.52 20.94 -49.47
C GLN A 583 20.09 20.85 -48.90
N ARG A 584 19.19 21.76 -49.29
CA ARG A 584 17.77 21.75 -48.85
C ARG A 584 17.06 20.44 -49.18
N PHE A 585 17.23 19.95 -50.40
CA PHE A 585 16.67 18.66 -50.84
C PHE A 585 17.28 17.50 -50.06
N GLY A 586 18.60 17.51 -49.80
CA GLY A 586 19.28 16.53 -48.96
C GLY A 586 18.75 16.51 -47.52
N GLN A 587 18.53 17.68 -46.92
CA GLN A 587 17.96 17.82 -45.56
C GLN A 587 16.52 17.29 -45.51
N LEU A 588 15.67 17.65 -46.47
CA LEU A 588 14.29 17.16 -46.57
C LEU A 588 14.24 15.64 -46.78
N LEU A 589 15.08 15.11 -47.68
CA LEU A 589 15.25 13.68 -47.92
C LEU A 589 15.71 12.95 -46.66
N HIS A 590 16.71 13.47 -45.95
CA HIS A 590 17.16 12.94 -44.67
C HIS A 590 16.03 12.93 -43.63
N GLY A 591 15.28 14.03 -43.49
CA GLY A 591 14.14 14.12 -42.58
C GLY A 591 13.07 13.07 -42.86
N ILE A 592 12.65 12.90 -44.12
CA ILE A 592 11.69 11.87 -44.53
C ILE A 592 12.25 10.46 -44.30
N LEU A 593 13.52 10.20 -44.61
CA LEU A 593 14.14 8.88 -44.41
C LEU A 593 14.29 8.50 -42.93
N VAL A 594 14.65 9.45 -42.05
CA VAL A 594 14.68 9.22 -40.59
C VAL A 594 13.27 8.95 -40.05
N LEU A 595 12.26 9.68 -40.53
CA LEU A 595 10.85 9.46 -40.16
C LEU A 595 10.24 8.18 -40.78
N SER A 596 10.96 7.47 -41.66
CA SER A 596 10.55 6.18 -42.25
C SER A 596 11.59 5.08 -42.02
N SER A 597 12.28 5.12 -40.88
CA SER A 597 13.19 4.06 -40.44
C SER A 597 12.50 3.00 -39.57
N GLU A 598 11.55 3.41 -38.73
CA GLU A 598 10.79 2.56 -37.79
C GLU A 598 9.46 2.06 -38.39
N ALA A 599 8.88 2.81 -39.33
CA ALA A 599 7.70 2.40 -40.09
C ALA A 599 8.10 1.61 -41.35
N GLY A 600 7.23 0.70 -41.79
CA GLY A 600 7.44 -0.13 -42.97
C GLY A 600 7.24 0.59 -44.31
N ASP A 601 6.85 -0.18 -45.33
CA ASP A 601 6.62 0.30 -46.70
C ASP A 601 5.34 1.17 -46.81
N ASP A 602 5.38 2.40 -46.30
CA ASP A 602 4.34 3.41 -46.53
C ASP A 602 4.32 3.83 -48.00
N GLU A 603 3.48 3.17 -48.81
CA GLU A 603 3.29 3.47 -50.23
C GLU A 603 3.09 4.98 -50.54
N PRO A 604 2.31 5.77 -49.77
CA PRO A 604 2.16 7.21 -50.02
C PRO A 604 3.47 8.01 -49.90
N VAL A 605 4.37 7.58 -49.01
CA VAL A 605 5.70 8.20 -48.83
C VAL A 605 6.62 7.77 -49.95
N ALA A 606 6.70 6.46 -50.24
CA ALA A 606 7.54 5.90 -51.29
C ALA A 606 7.24 6.54 -52.66
N ASN A 607 5.96 6.55 -53.06
CA ASN A 607 5.50 7.11 -54.33
C ASN A 607 5.70 8.63 -54.42
N SER A 608 5.63 9.36 -53.30
CA SER A 608 5.89 10.82 -53.29
C SER A 608 7.37 11.16 -53.31
N LEU A 609 8.21 10.37 -52.62
CA LEU A 609 9.65 10.56 -52.57
C LEU A 609 10.34 10.17 -53.90
N GLY A 610 9.86 9.12 -54.57
CA GLY A 610 10.29 8.74 -55.91
C GLY A 610 9.98 9.80 -56.96
N ARG A 611 8.77 10.38 -56.94
CA ARG A 611 8.39 11.52 -57.80
C ARG A 611 9.27 12.74 -57.53
N LEU A 612 9.44 13.15 -56.27
CA LEU A 612 10.26 14.32 -55.92
C LEU A 612 11.74 14.14 -56.33
N THR A 613 12.29 12.94 -56.12
CA THR A 613 13.66 12.58 -56.55
C THR A 613 13.81 12.67 -58.06
N THR A 614 12.87 12.11 -58.83
CA THR A 614 12.91 12.14 -60.30
C THR A 614 12.92 13.57 -60.84
N GLU A 615 12.15 14.48 -60.23
CA GLU A 615 12.12 15.89 -60.66
C GLU A 615 13.36 16.69 -60.22
N PHE A 616 13.97 16.34 -59.08
CA PHE A 616 15.27 16.88 -58.68
C PHE A 616 16.41 16.43 -59.60
N ASP A 617 16.45 15.15 -59.96
CA ASP A 617 17.44 14.61 -60.89
C ASP A 617 17.25 15.19 -62.30
N ASN A 618 16.01 15.41 -62.75
CA ASN A 618 15.68 16.17 -63.97
C ASN A 618 16.20 17.63 -63.92
N LEU A 619 16.11 18.30 -62.77
CA LEU A 619 16.64 19.65 -62.57
C LEU A 619 18.16 19.68 -62.65
N LEU A 620 18.87 18.78 -61.95
CA LEU A 620 20.32 18.65 -62.04
C LEU A 620 20.78 18.28 -63.47
N ALA A 621 20.06 17.38 -64.15
CA ALA A 621 20.35 16.99 -65.53
C ALA A 621 20.18 18.17 -66.52
N LYS A 622 19.28 19.12 -66.25
CA LYS A 622 19.13 20.36 -67.04
C LYS A 622 20.23 21.37 -66.72
N LEU A 623 20.47 21.68 -65.44
CA LEU A 623 21.51 22.61 -64.99
C LEU A 623 22.90 22.19 -65.51
N SER A 624 23.21 20.90 -65.46
CA SER A 624 24.48 20.34 -65.89
C SER A 624 24.72 20.41 -67.42
N ARG A 625 23.70 20.75 -68.23
CA ARG A 625 23.85 21.05 -69.67
C ARG A 625 24.20 22.52 -69.95
N ILE A 626 23.94 23.42 -68.99
CA ILE A 626 24.25 24.86 -69.11
C ILE A 626 25.73 25.12 -68.79
N GLY A 627 26.29 24.38 -67.81
CA GLY A 627 27.72 24.41 -67.47
C GLY A 627 28.59 23.71 -68.52
N GLY A 628 28.90 24.40 -69.63
CA GLY A 628 29.59 23.85 -70.80
C GLY A 628 30.98 23.24 -70.53
N ASP A 629 31.02 21.93 -70.30
CA ASP A 629 32.10 20.98 -70.66
C ASP A 629 31.66 19.56 -70.27
N ALA A 630 32.00 18.52 -71.03
CA ALA A 630 31.60 17.14 -70.69
C ALA A 630 32.16 16.72 -69.31
N LYS A 631 33.45 17.01 -69.07
CA LYS A 631 34.14 16.76 -67.79
C LYS A 631 33.68 17.68 -66.66
N ARG A 632 33.11 18.87 -66.95
CA ARG A 632 32.50 19.76 -65.94
C ARG A 632 31.13 19.25 -65.51
N ARG A 633 30.31 18.81 -66.47
CA ARG A 633 28.99 18.18 -66.26
C ARG A 633 29.11 16.98 -65.31
N GLU A 634 30.06 16.08 -65.58
CA GLU A 634 30.33 14.91 -64.73
C GLU A 634 30.74 15.31 -63.30
N ARG A 635 31.68 16.25 -63.14
CA ARG A 635 32.10 16.75 -61.82
C ARG A 635 30.99 17.46 -61.05
N PHE A 636 30.16 18.25 -61.73
CA PHE A 636 29.01 18.91 -61.12
C PHE A 636 27.99 17.88 -60.61
N LEU A 637 27.62 16.89 -61.43
CA LEU A 637 26.69 15.83 -61.00
C LEU A 637 27.28 15.00 -59.85
N TYR A 638 28.56 14.61 -59.93
CA TYR A 638 29.24 13.91 -58.85
C TYR A 638 29.23 14.69 -57.54
N ASN A 639 29.60 15.98 -57.55
CA ASN A 639 29.62 16.81 -56.34
C ASN A 639 28.23 16.98 -55.72
N ASN A 640 27.17 17.08 -56.54
CA ASN A 640 25.80 17.17 -56.03
C ASN A 640 25.31 15.83 -55.44
N TYR A 641 25.48 14.70 -56.14
CA TYR A 641 25.09 13.39 -55.60
C TYR A 641 25.94 12.97 -54.40
N SER A 642 27.23 13.30 -54.37
CA SER A 642 28.11 13.08 -53.22
C SER A 642 27.66 13.88 -52.00
N LEU A 643 27.22 15.13 -52.17
CA LEU A 643 26.66 15.93 -51.07
C LEU A 643 25.37 15.29 -50.51
N VAL A 644 24.44 14.85 -51.38
CA VAL A 644 23.22 14.17 -50.89
C VAL A 644 23.56 12.85 -50.20
N LEU A 645 24.45 12.04 -50.77
CA LEU A 645 24.91 10.78 -50.17
C LEU A 645 25.60 10.98 -48.80
N ALA A 646 26.33 12.09 -48.62
CA ALA A 646 26.92 12.47 -47.34
C ALA A 646 25.88 12.98 -46.33
N ILE A 647 24.83 13.68 -46.77
CA ILE A 647 23.73 14.11 -45.89
C ILE A 647 22.87 12.92 -45.44
N ILE A 648 22.72 11.88 -46.27
CA ILE A 648 21.95 10.69 -45.91
C ILE A 648 22.79 9.51 -45.42
N SER A 649 24.11 9.65 -45.21
CA SER A 649 25.00 8.51 -44.89
C SER A 649 24.50 7.71 -43.68
N ASP A 650 23.99 8.42 -42.68
CA ASP A 650 23.69 7.90 -41.36
C ASP A 650 22.21 7.46 -41.22
N THR A 651 21.41 7.54 -42.30
CA THR A 651 20.01 7.06 -42.28
C THR A 651 19.92 5.54 -42.46
N HIS A 652 19.04 4.90 -41.69
CA HIS A 652 18.75 3.47 -41.74
C HIS A 652 17.32 3.21 -42.25
N GLY A 653 17.03 1.97 -42.68
CA GLY A 653 15.72 1.56 -43.21
C GLY A 653 15.74 1.24 -44.71
N LYS A 654 14.71 0.55 -45.20
CA LYS A 654 14.62 0.01 -46.56
C LYS A 654 14.66 1.11 -47.64
N LEU A 655 13.79 2.11 -47.52
CA LEU A 655 13.78 3.30 -48.39
C LEU A 655 15.13 4.03 -48.43
N ALA A 656 15.86 4.06 -47.31
CA ALA A 656 17.20 4.65 -47.26
C ALA A 656 18.22 3.83 -48.06
N THR A 657 18.17 2.49 -48.01
CA THR A 657 19.04 1.64 -48.83
C THR A 657 18.75 1.76 -50.32
N GLU A 658 17.47 1.83 -50.71
CA GLU A 658 17.06 2.03 -52.11
C GLU A 658 17.54 3.39 -52.65
N GLN A 659 17.31 4.48 -51.88
CA GLN A 659 17.78 5.83 -52.25
C GLN A 659 19.30 5.93 -52.33
N LYS A 660 20.05 5.23 -51.46
CA LYS A 660 21.51 5.13 -51.53
C LYS A 660 21.95 4.38 -52.79
N GLN A 661 21.34 3.23 -53.09
CA GLN A 661 21.69 2.39 -54.24
C GLN A 661 21.44 3.12 -55.58
N VAL A 662 20.28 3.76 -55.75
CA VAL A 662 19.95 4.53 -56.96
C VAL A 662 20.99 5.64 -57.21
N ARG A 663 21.36 6.40 -56.17
CA ARG A 663 22.31 7.52 -56.29
C ARG A 663 23.76 7.07 -56.50
N CYS A 664 24.16 5.91 -55.96
CA CYS A 664 25.45 5.29 -56.28
C CYS A 664 25.52 4.87 -57.77
N CYS A 665 24.47 4.21 -58.30
CA CYS A 665 24.39 3.81 -59.70
C CYS A 665 24.27 5.00 -60.68
N ALA A 666 23.75 6.14 -60.23
CA ALA A 666 23.70 7.38 -61.02
C ALA A 666 25.08 8.07 -61.16
N SER A 667 26.12 7.60 -60.46
CA SER A 667 27.48 8.13 -60.57
C SER A 667 28.21 7.54 -61.81
N PRO A 668 28.80 8.34 -62.72
CA PRO A 668 29.34 7.85 -64.00
C PRO A 668 30.60 6.95 -63.95
N GLN A 669 30.93 6.31 -62.82
CA GLN A 669 32.16 5.50 -62.66
C GLN A 669 31.96 4.15 -61.93
N SER A 670 30.73 3.76 -61.57
CA SER A 670 30.47 2.51 -60.82
C SER A 670 30.40 1.24 -61.70
N THR A 671 31.35 1.06 -62.63
CA THR A 671 31.47 -0.14 -63.49
C THR A 671 32.83 -0.84 -63.37
N SER A 672 33.44 -0.80 -62.19
CA SER A 672 34.44 -1.80 -61.77
C SER A 672 34.47 -1.96 -60.25
N PRO A 673 34.71 -3.17 -59.71
CA PRO A 673 35.06 -3.35 -58.30
C PRO A 673 36.51 -2.91 -58.04
N SER A 674 36.84 -2.67 -56.77
CA SER A 674 38.17 -2.25 -56.26
C SER A 674 38.64 -0.82 -56.58
N MET A 675 38.48 0.08 -55.60
CA MET A 675 39.60 0.92 -55.15
C MET A 675 39.49 1.44 -53.70
N ALA A 676 38.28 1.63 -53.16
CA ALA A 676 38.09 2.18 -51.81
C ALA A 676 38.73 1.33 -50.68
N THR A 677 38.70 0.01 -50.79
CA THR A 677 39.11 -0.93 -49.73
C THR A 677 40.63 -1.09 -49.53
N ARG A 678 41.47 -0.33 -50.26
CA ARG A 678 42.93 -0.56 -50.29
C ARG A 678 43.79 0.55 -49.66
N ILE A 679 43.20 1.65 -49.19
CA ILE A 679 43.93 2.81 -48.63
C ILE A 679 44.08 2.74 -47.09
N LEU A 680 43.33 1.88 -46.40
CA LEU A 680 43.41 1.68 -44.93
C LEU A 680 44.43 0.61 -44.47
N ARG A 681 45.37 0.18 -45.33
CA ARG A 681 46.39 -0.83 -44.97
C ARG A 681 47.79 -0.57 -45.56
N SER A 682 48.33 0.65 -45.41
CA SER A 682 49.79 0.89 -45.55
C SER A 682 50.24 2.28 -45.07
N ILE A 683 50.53 2.43 -43.77
CA ILE A 683 51.45 3.46 -43.25
C ILE A 683 52.33 2.78 -42.19
N PRO A 684 53.67 2.87 -42.24
CA PRO A 684 54.56 2.23 -41.27
C PRO A 684 54.71 3.04 -39.96
N ASN A 685 55.17 2.38 -38.90
CA ASN A 685 55.45 3.01 -37.61
C ASN A 685 56.54 4.08 -37.72
N GLY A 686 56.28 5.28 -37.19
CA GLY A 686 57.23 6.40 -37.22
C GLY A 686 56.85 7.57 -36.32
N LEU A 687 57.20 7.46 -35.03
CA LEU A 687 57.40 8.54 -34.04
C LEU A 687 56.66 9.89 -34.28
N VAL A 688 55.45 10.01 -33.73
CA VAL A 688 54.88 11.31 -33.34
C VAL A 688 54.54 11.26 -31.86
N SER A 689 55.25 12.05 -31.05
CA SER A 689 54.96 12.18 -29.62
C SER A 689 53.71 13.03 -29.41
N ARG A 690 52.56 12.36 -29.22
CA ARG A 690 51.39 12.98 -28.58
C ARG A 690 51.42 12.64 -27.09
N ARG A 691 51.40 13.69 -26.26
CA ARG A 691 51.25 13.56 -24.80
C ARG A 691 49.94 12.84 -24.51
N GLY A 692 49.99 11.82 -23.67
CA GLY A 692 48.82 10.99 -23.38
C GLY A 692 47.77 11.74 -22.58
N PHE A 693 46.51 11.63 -23.00
CA PHE A 693 45.44 11.43 -22.04
C PHE A 693 45.33 9.93 -21.82
N SER A 694 45.43 9.49 -20.57
CA SER A 694 45.22 8.09 -20.22
C SER A 694 43.73 7.79 -20.35
N SER A 695 43.33 7.15 -21.46
CA SER A 695 42.01 6.57 -21.57
C SER A 695 41.95 5.31 -20.71
N THR A 696 41.62 5.48 -19.44
CA THR A 696 41.27 4.36 -18.54
C THR A 696 40.07 3.63 -19.12
N ARG A 697 40.32 2.49 -19.78
CA ARG A 697 39.26 1.58 -20.20
C ARG A 697 39.64 0.12 -20.02
N ALA A 698 39.27 -0.39 -18.85
CA ALA A 698 38.53 -1.64 -18.76
C ALA A 698 37.68 -1.60 -17.49
N SER A 699 36.54 -0.90 -17.53
CA SER A 699 35.44 -1.28 -16.63
C SER A 699 35.03 -2.69 -17.07
N ARG A 700 35.36 -3.68 -16.25
CA ARG A 700 35.01 -5.09 -16.49
C ARG A 700 33.64 -5.45 -15.91
N ALA A 701 33.11 -4.55 -15.08
CA ALA A 701 31.77 -4.58 -14.56
C ALA A 701 30.83 -3.65 -15.35
N ASP A 702 29.53 -3.90 -15.28
CA ASP A 702 28.47 -3.02 -15.78
C ASP A 702 28.33 -1.76 -14.92
N VAL A 703 28.56 -1.88 -13.60
CA VAL A 703 28.48 -0.78 -12.62
C VAL A 703 29.66 -0.73 -11.63
N THR A 704 29.95 0.43 -11.05
CA THR A 704 30.97 0.55 -9.97
C THR A 704 30.51 -0.08 -8.66
N HIS A 705 29.25 0.17 -8.27
CA HIS A 705 28.69 -0.34 -7.01
C HIS A 705 27.31 -0.99 -7.22
N ALA A 706 27.08 -2.11 -6.54
CA ALA A 706 25.73 -2.65 -6.32
C ALA A 706 25.40 -2.67 -4.83
N VAL A 707 24.28 -2.05 -4.45
CA VAL A 707 23.80 -1.99 -3.05
C VAL A 707 22.54 -2.83 -2.93
N ILE A 708 22.55 -3.81 -2.03
CA ILE A 708 21.48 -4.81 -1.91
C ILE A 708 20.54 -4.43 -0.74
N GLY A 709 19.27 -4.18 -1.05
CA GLY A 709 18.19 -3.83 -0.12
C GLY A 709 17.97 -2.32 0.03
N ALA A 710 16.82 -1.82 -0.43
CA ALA A 710 16.39 -0.42 -0.36
C ALA A 710 15.74 -0.07 1.00
N GLY A 711 16.32 -0.55 2.10
CA GLY A 711 16.03 -0.01 3.43
C GLY A 711 16.65 1.38 3.61
N VAL A 712 16.30 2.10 4.68
CA VAL A 712 16.82 3.46 4.95
C VAL A 712 18.36 3.52 5.00
N VAL A 713 19.00 2.42 5.40
CA VAL A 713 20.46 2.27 5.42
C VAL A 713 21.03 2.04 4.02
N GLY A 714 20.42 1.18 3.20
CA GLY A 714 20.86 0.93 1.82
C GLY A 714 20.68 2.15 0.92
N LEU A 715 19.56 2.87 1.06
CA LEU A 715 19.35 4.17 0.41
C LEU A 715 20.41 5.20 0.84
N ALA A 716 20.70 5.32 2.14
CA ALA A 716 21.73 6.23 2.63
C ALA A 716 23.14 5.87 2.12
N VAL A 717 23.46 4.58 1.96
CA VAL A 717 24.70 4.11 1.33
C VAL A 717 24.72 4.42 -0.16
N ALA A 718 23.71 4.00 -0.93
CA ALA A 718 23.68 4.16 -2.39
C ALA A 718 23.79 5.64 -2.79
N ARG A 719 23.02 6.51 -2.12
CA ARG A 719 23.12 7.97 -2.18
C ARG A 719 24.54 8.47 -1.92
N GLN A 720 25.20 7.96 -0.88
CA GLN A 720 26.53 8.43 -0.47
C GLN A 720 27.66 7.93 -1.39
N LEU A 721 27.44 6.85 -2.12
CA LEU A 721 28.34 6.35 -3.17
C LEU A 721 28.13 7.11 -4.49
N ALA A 722 26.87 7.32 -4.91
CA ALA A 722 26.52 8.12 -6.10
C ALA A 722 26.95 9.59 -6.02
N MET A 723 27.23 10.12 -4.83
CA MET A 723 27.88 11.42 -4.64
C MET A 723 29.31 11.51 -5.19
N LYS A 724 29.94 10.39 -5.61
CA LYS A 724 31.30 10.39 -6.17
C LYS A 724 31.29 10.44 -7.69
N GLU A 725 31.82 11.55 -8.22
CA GLU A 725 32.01 11.77 -9.66
C GLU A 725 32.73 10.60 -10.33
N GLY A 726 32.22 10.18 -11.50
CA GLY A 726 32.80 9.11 -12.31
C GLY A 726 32.51 7.68 -11.83
N THR A 727 31.55 7.48 -10.92
CA THR A 727 31.08 6.16 -10.49
C THR A 727 29.63 5.93 -10.90
N SER A 728 29.23 4.67 -11.10
CA SER A 728 27.83 4.27 -11.29
C SER A 728 27.38 3.35 -10.16
N THR A 729 26.13 3.51 -9.70
CA THR A 729 25.61 2.81 -8.52
C THR A 729 24.20 2.30 -8.80
N ILE A 730 23.99 0.99 -8.62
CA ILE A 730 22.66 0.37 -8.70
C ILE A 730 22.19 -0.10 -7.32
N LEU A 731 20.91 0.08 -7.04
CA LEU A 731 20.22 -0.36 -5.82
C LEU A 731 19.28 -1.51 -6.17
N LEU A 732 19.53 -2.71 -5.64
CA LEU A 732 18.73 -3.91 -5.92
C LEU A 732 17.74 -4.18 -4.77
N GLU A 733 16.44 -4.24 -5.05
CA GLU A 733 15.38 -4.45 -4.05
C GLU A 733 14.37 -5.51 -4.51
N ARG A 734 14.05 -6.47 -3.64
CA ARG A 734 13.10 -7.56 -3.91
C ARG A 734 11.63 -7.11 -3.91
N HIS A 735 11.31 -6.00 -3.24
CA HIS A 735 9.96 -5.43 -3.16
C HIS A 735 9.69 -4.39 -4.26
N ALA A 736 8.42 -4.00 -4.42
CA ALA A 736 7.97 -3.02 -5.41
C ALA A 736 8.26 -1.54 -5.05
N ALA A 737 8.83 -1.29 -3.87
CA ALA A 737 9.05 0.02 -3.28
C ALA A 737 10.14 -0.08 -2.19
N PRO A 738 10.83 1.02 -1.83
CA PRO A 738 11.79 1.00 -0.74
C PRO A 738 11.12 0.83 0.63
N GLY A 739 11.92 0.41 1.62
CA GLY A 739 11.58 0.54 3.05
C GLY A 739 10.50 -0.38 3.61
N THR A 740 9.92 -1.29 2.82
CA THR A 740 8.74 -2.12 3.14
C THR A 740 8.87 -3.06 4.36
N GLU A 741 10.10 -3.34 4.80
CA GLU A 741 10.41 -4.19 5.96
C GLU A 741 10.70 -3.38 7.24
N THR A 742 11.79 -3.67 7.96
CA THR A 742 12.14 -3.05 9.25
C THR A 742 12.21 -1.51 9.21
N SER A 743 12.49 -0.92 8.04
CA SER A 743 12.61 0.55 7.89
C SER A 743 11.28 1.31 7.95
N SER A 744 10.15 0.65 7.67
CA SER A 744 8.79 1.21 7.88
C SER A 744 8.09 0.65 9.12
N ARG A 745 8.75 -0.24 9.87
CA ARG A 745 8.17 -1.01 10.99
C ARG A 745 8.98 -0.83 12.28
N ASN A 746 9.17 0.43 12.67
CA ASN A 746 9.95 0.82 13.84
C ASN A 746 9.34 2.06 14.52
N SER A 747 9.74 2.34 15.77
CA SER A 747 9.24 3.48 16.57
C SER A 747 9.61 4.88 16.08
N GLU A 748 10.32 5.03 14.96
CA GLU A 748 10.62 6.33 14.31
C GLU A 748 11.46 7.32 15.13
N VAL A 749 12.10 6.84 16.19
CA VAL A 749 12.88 7.66 17.14
C VAL A 749 14.26 8.03 16.58
N ILE A 750 14.57 9.33 16.62
CA ILE A 750 15.93 9.87 16.51
C ILE A 750 16.59 9.70 17.87
N HIS A 751 17.40 8.65 18.05
CA HIS A 751 18.03 8.32 19.32
C HIS A 751 19.20 9.26 19.67
N ALA A 752 19.44 9.48 20.96
CA ALA A 752 20.56 10.31 21.45
C ALA A 752 21.85 9.51 21.78
N GLY A 753 21.86 8.17 21.67
CA GLY A 753 23.04 7.33 21.94
C GLY A 753 23.24 6.84 23.39
N LEU A 754 22.30 7.12 24.30
CA LEU A 754 22.46 6.99 25.77
C LEU A 754 22.77 5.59 26.37
N TYR A 755 22.65 4.50 25.60
CA TYR A 755 22.53 3.15 26.18
C TYR A 755 23.63 2.15 25.76
N TYR A 756 24.47 2.46 24.77
CA TYR A 756 25.42 1.51 24.20
C TYR A 756 26.83 1.75 24.75
N GLY A 757 27.75 0.78 24.61
CA GLY A 757 29.13 0.97 25.11
C GLY A 757 29.83 2.17 24.45
N PRO A 758 30.72 2.90 25.14
CA PRO A 758 31.30 4.13 24.60
C PRO A 758 32.09 3.87 23.30
N ASP A 759 32.79 2.74 23.23
CA ASP A 759 33.63 2.33 22.11
C ASP A 759 32.87 1.58 20.99
N THR A 760 31.53 1.55 21.05
CA THR A 760 30.68 0.81 20.08
C THR A 760 30.33 1.64 18.84
N LEU A 761 30.20 0.98 17.69
CA LEU A 761 29.64 1.56 16.47
C LEU A 761 28.20 2.05 16.69
N LYS A 762 27.41 1.34 17.50
CA LYS A 762 26.08 1.80 17.94
C LYS A 762 26.11 3.15 18.67
N THR A 763 27.16 3.48 19.43
CA THR A 763 27.31 4.81 20.05
C THR A 763 27.77 5.85 19.02
N SER A 764 28.92 5.64 18.38
CA SER A 764 29.56 6.65 17.54
C SER A 764 28.71 7.03 16.32
N LEU A 765 28.13 6.04 15.63
CA LEU A 765 27.28 6.26 14.47
C LEU A 765 25.90 6.81 14.86
N CYS A 766 25.39 6.53 16.07
CA CYS A 766 24.14 7.14 16.55
C CYS A 766 24.32 8.64 16.87
N ILE A 767 25.43 9.03 17.50
CA ILE A 767 25.70 10.43 17.83
C ILE A 767 25.88 11.26 16.55
N LYS A 768 26.74 10.79 15.64
CA LYS A 768 27.01 11.42 14.34
C LYS A 768 25.77 11.42 13.43
N GLY A 769 25.09 10.27 13.33
CA GLY A 769 23.89 10.09 12.50
C GLY A 769 22.72 10.97 12.94
N LYS A 770 22.48 11.11 14.26
CA LYS A 770 21.51 12.07 14.84
C LYS A 770 21.75 13.51 14.36
N GLU A 771 23.00 13.96 14.34
CA GLU A 771 23.35 15.32 13.87
C GLU A 771 23.15 15.49 12.36
N LEU A 772 23.64 14.54 11.56
CA LEU A 772 23.42 14.51 10.11
C LEU A 772 21.91 14.50 9.78
N LEU A 773 21.12 13.70 10.50
CA LEU A 773 19.70 13.52 10.26
C LEU A 773 18.89 14.77 10.61
N TYR A 774 19.11 15.39 11.77
CA TYR A 774 18.46 16.67 12.08
C TYR A 774 18.85 17.77 11.08
N SER A 775 20.11 17.80 10.61
CA SER A 775 20.56 18.76 9.60
C SER A 775 19.86 18.54 8.26
N LEU A 776 19.75 17.29 7.82
CA LEU A 776 19.08 16.90 6.57
C LEU A 776 17.58 17.23 6.62
N CYS A 777 16.89 16.80 7.69
CA CYS A 777 15.46 17.01 7.84
C CYS A 777 15.09 18.50 7.97
N LYS A 778 15.97 19.32 8.58
CA LYS A 778 15.81 20.78 8.62
C LYS A 778 16.05 21.44 7.26
N THR A 779 17.05 20.98 6.50
CA THR A 779 17.39 21.57 5.18
C THR A 779 16.33 21.24 4.12
N HIS A 780 15.80 20.01 4.11
CA HIS A 780 14.87 19.53 3.08
C HIS A 780 13.40 19.44 3.56
N ASN A 781 13.08 20.01 4.73
CA ASN A 781 11.74 20.02 5.33
C ASN A 781 11.09 18.63 5.52
N ILE A 782 11.91 17.58 5.70
CA ILE A 782 11.41 16.24 6.04
C ILE A 782 10.71 16.31 7.42
N PRO A 783 9.48 15.79 7.59
CA PRO A 783 8.75 15.91 8.84
C PRO A 783 9.52 15.28 10.01
N HIS A 784 9.85 16.08 11.02
CA HIS A 784 10.55 15.65 12.23
C HIS A 784 10.17 16.52 13.43
N ARG A 785 10.33 16.02 14.65
CA ARG A 785 10.05 16.75 15.89
C ARG A 785 11.01 16.33 16.99
N ASN A 786 11.76 17.28 17.56
CA ASN A 786 12.47 17.05 18.82
C ASN A 786 11.45 17.07 19.98
N THR A 787 10.89 15.91 20.29
CA THR A 787 9.98 15.68 21.42
C THR A 787 10.68 15.66 22.77
N LYS A 788 12.02 15.57 22.80
CA LYS A 788 12.79 15.03 23.92
C LYS A 788 12.40 13.59 24.26
N LYS A 789 13.10 13.00 25.24
CA LYS A 789 12.74 11.74 25.88
C LYS A 789 12.97 11.83 27.39
N TRP A 790 12.06 11.28 28.19
CA TRP A 790 12.21 11.09 29.63
C TRP A 790 12.49 9.62 29.94
N ILE A 791 13.54 9.36 30.72
CA ILE A 791 13.79 8.06 31.35
C ILE A 791 13.23 8.13 32.76
N VAL A 792 12.18 7.36 33.04
CA VAL A 792 11.40 7.45 34.29
C VAL A 792 11.68 6.29 35.23
N ALA A 793 11.91 6.59 36.50
CA ALA A 793 12.05 5.62 37.57
C ALA A 793 10.86 5.66 38.53
N GLN A 794 10.38 4.50 38.96
CA GLN A 794 9.39 4.36 40.04
C GLN A 794 10.04 3.90 41.36
N THR A 795 11.12 3.12 41.30
CA THR A 795 11.85 2.61 42.49
C THR A 795 13.24 3.25 42.67
N PRO A 796 13.83 3.18 43.88
CA PRO A 796 15.21 3.62 44.10
C PRO A 796 16.25 2.90 43.22
N ASP A 797 16.08 1.61 42.95
CA ASP A 797 16.99 0.83 42.09
C ASP A 797 16.91 1.25 40.62
N GLN A 798 15.70 1.56 40.14
CA GLN A 798 15.47 2.18 38.84
C GLN A 798 16.08 3.58 38.78
N TRP A 799 16.00 4.36 39.86
CA TRP A 799 16.63 5.69 39.92
C TRP A 799 18.15 5.61 39.88
N ALA A 800 18.75 4.66 40.61
CA ALA A 800 20.18 4.37 40.50
C ALA A 800 20.59 3.90 39.09
N ALA A 801 19.70 3.23 38.34
CA ALA A 801 19.92 2.93 36.93
C ALA A 801 19.87 4.19 36.03
N CYS A 802 18.90 5.09 36.24
CA CYS A 802 18.85 6.39 35.56
C CYS A 802 20.13 7.22 35.78
N LEU A 803 20.63 7.28 37.01
CA LEU A 803 21.86 8.02 37.34
C LEU A 803 23.09 7.45 36.62
N ARG A 804 23.23 6.12 36.52
CA ARG A 804 24.31 5.49 35.72
C ARG A 804 24.21 5.82 34.23
N VAL A 805 22.99 5.95 33.69
CA VAL A 805 22.78 6.40 32.30
C VAL A 805 23.14 7.88 32.14
N HIS A 806 22.87 8.72 33.14
CA HIS A 806 23.26 10.15 33.13
C HIS A 806 24.79 10.32 33.15
N GLU A 807 25.51 9.65 34.05
CA GLU A 807 26.99 9.65 34.06
C GLU A 807 27.58 9.10 32.77
N HIS A 808 26.99 8.04 32.22
CA HIS A 808 27.44 7.48 30.95
C HIS A 808 27.23 8.47 29.79
N ALA A 809 26.05 9.10 29.70
CA ALA A 809 25.75 10.12 28.69
C ALA A 809 26.73 11.30 28.76
N GLN A 810 27.04 11.79 29.96
CA GLN A 810 28.06 12.83 30.16
C GLN A 810 29.43 12.39 29.62
N ARG A 811 29.85 11.15 29.89
CA ARG A 811 31.15 10.60 29.43
C ARG A 811 31.26 10.52 27.91
N ILE A 812 30.16 10.24 27.20
CA ILE A 812 30.10 10.22 25.72
C ILE A 812 29.72 11.57 25.09
N GLY A 813 29.70 12.66 25.88
CA GLY A 813 29.39 14.01 25.39
C GLY A 813 27.92 14.26 25.03
N VAL A 814 27.00 13.37 25.41
CA VAL A 814 25.57 13.50 25.11
C VAL A 814 24.87 14.28 26.24
N PRO A 815 24.23 15.43 25.94
CA PRO A 815 23.56 16.22 26.96
C PRO A 815 22.34 15.47 27.52
N THR A 816 22.20 15.47 28.84
CA THR A 816 21.04 14.99 29.60
C THR A 816 20.85 15.86 30.85
N HIS A 817 19.64 15.89 31.39
CA HIS A 817 19.29 16.68 32.58
C HIS A 817 18.53 15.82 33.59
N ILE A 818 18.76 16.04 34.89
CA ILE A 818 17.89 15.51 35.95
C ILE A 818 16.79 16.54 36.18
N LEU A 819 15.52 16.12 36.14
CA LEU A 819 14.38 17.00 36.40
C LEU A 819 13.88 16.87 37.84
N GLY A 820 13.47 17.98 38.44
CA GLY A 820 12.81 17.97 39.75
C GLY A 820 11.38 17.43 39.64
N GLN A 821 10.87 16.77 40.69
CA GLN A 821 9.55 16.13 40.66
C GLN A 821 8.39 17.14 40.47
N GLU A 822 8.53 18.34 41.05
CA GLU A 822 7.64 19.50 40.79
C GLU A 822 7.62 19.90 39.30
N GLU A 823 8.81 20.03 38.68
CA GLU A 823 8.94 20.42 37.27
C GLU A 823 8.38 19.34 36.34
N ALA A 824 8.68 18.07 36.62
CA ALA A 824 8.16 16.94 35.88
C ALA A 824 6.62 16.93 35.91
N ARG A 825 6.03 17.07 37.10
CA ARG A 825 4.56 17.11 37.29
C ARG A 825 3.90 18.33 36.66
N HIS A 826 4.57 19.49 36.60
CA HIS A 826 4.07 20.66 35.91
C HIS A 826 4.14 20.51 34.38
N ARG A 827 5.17 19.85 33.85
CA ARG A 827 5.39 19.73 32.40
C ARG A 827 4.60 18.59 31.75
N GLU A 828 4.46 17.46 32.42
CA GLU A 828 3.80 16.26 31.91
C GLU A 828 2.93 15.63 33.03
N PRO A 829 1.79 16.24 33.37
CA PRO A 829 1.03 15.90 34.59
C PRO A 829 0.43 14.49 34.62
N GLU A 830 0.31 13.84 33.45
CA GLU A 830 -0.16 12.46 33.31
C GLU A 830 0.96 11.41 33.49
N VAL A 831 2.24 11.83 33.44
CA VAL A 831 3.40 10.94 33.49
C VAL A 831 3.88 10.75 34.92
N GLN A 832 3.79 9.52 35.42
CA GLN A 832 4.25 9.16 36.75
C GLN A 832 5.74 8.80 36.75
N ALA A 833 6.50 9.38 37.69
CA ALA A 833 7.91 9.07 37.95
C ALA A 833 8.21 9.26 39.45
N LEU A 834 7.95 8.24 40.26
CA LEU A 834 8.04 8.32 41.72
C LEU A 834 9.50 8.42 42.23
N GLY A 835 10.44 7.77 41.54
CA GLY A 835 11.86 7.77 41.89
C GLY A 835 12.69 8.88 41.23
N GLY A 836 12.25 9.42 40.09
CA GLY A 836 12.91 10.53 39.40
C GLY A 836 12.93 10.41 37.87
N VAL A 837 13.40 11.46 37.20
CA VAL A 837 13.43 11.59 35.73
C VAL A 837 14.79 12.04 35.24
N VAL A 838 15.32 11.36 34.22
CA VAL A 838 16.43 11.87 33.38
C VAL A 838 15.89 12.24 32.00
N GLU A 839 15.94 13.53 31.67
CA GLU A 839 15.59 14.09 30.37
C GLU A 839 16.77 14.00 29.39
N SER A 840 16.44 13.60 28.16
CA SER A 840 17.30 13.61 26.98
C SER A 840 16.76 14.66 25.99
N PRO A 841 17.32 15.90 25.99
CA PRO A 841 16.80 17.03 25.23
C PRO A 841 17.05 16.97 23.71
N THR A 842 17.75 15.96 23.22
CA THR A 842 18.09 15.78 21.78
C THR A 842 17.41 14.57 21.13
N THR A 843 16.67 13.76 21.89
CA THR A 843 15.89 12.63 21.32
C THR A 843 14.60 13.14 20.69
N GLY A 844 14.29 12.70 19.48
CA GLY A 844 13.10 13.14 18.75
C GLY A 844 12.47 12.02 17.93
N ILE A 845 11.63 12.39 16.97
CA ILE A 845 11.02 11.51 15.97
C ILE A 845 11.17 12.09 14.56
N VAL A 846 11.15 11.22 13.55
CA VAL A 846 11.17 11.55 12.12
C VAL A 846 10.15 10.70 11.37
N ASP A 847 9.46 11.26 10.37
CA ASP A 847 8.70 10.48 9.40
C ASP A 847 9.68 9.61 8.59
N SER A 848 9.70 8.31 8.90
CA SER A 848 10.63 7.36 8.29
C SER A 848 10.34 7.13 6.81
N HIS A 849 9.09 7.27 6.37
CA HIS A 849 8.71 7.13 4.97
C HIS A 849 9.14 8.34 4.15
N SER A 850 8.82 9.56 4.61
CA SER A 850 9.28 10.80 3.96
C SER A 850 10.81 10.90 3.90
N LEU A 851 11.52 10.40 4.92
CA LEU A 851 12.98 10.28 4.89
C LEU A 851 13.45 9.34 3.78
N MET A 852 12.87 8.14 3.66
CA MET A 852 13.25 7.18 2.61
C MET A 852 12.91 7.67 1.20
N THR A 853 11.74 8.28 1.00
CA THR A 853 11.36 8.90 -0.28
C THR A 853 12.33 10.01 -0.67
N TYR A 854 12.76 10.85 0.27
CA TYR A 854 13.81 11.85 0.01
C TYR A 854 15.15 11.19 -0.33
N LEU A 855 15.58 10.15 0.40
CA LEU A 855 16.86 9.48 0.13
C LEU A 855 16.88 8.71 -1.19
N GLN A 856 15.72 8.22 -1.66
CA GLN A 856 15.56 7.68 -3.01
C GLN A 856 15.69 8.79 -4.07
N GLY A 857 14.92 9.88 -3.94
CA GLY A 857 14.99 10.99 -4.91
C GLY A 857 16.38 11.62 -4.99
N ASP A 858 17.04 11.86 -3.85
CA ASP A 858 18.40 12.42 -3.80
C ASP A 858 19.49 11.39 -4.23
N PHE A 859 19.13 10.12 -4.46
CA PHE A 859 19.98 9.12 -5.13
C PHE A 859 19.73 9.09 -6.65
N GLU A 860 18.46 9.09 -7.07
CA GLU A 860 18.05 9.10 -8.47
C GLU A 860 18.45 10.42 -9.18
N ASP A 861 18.39 11.57 -8.47
CA ASP A 861 18.91 12.88 -8.91
C ASP A 861 20.44 12.92 -9.11
N ARG A 862 21.16 11.82 -8.84
CA ARG A 862 22.63 11.66 -9.00
C ARG A 862 22.97 10.50 -9.95
N ASP A 863 22.12 10.27 -10.94
CA ASP A 863 22.27 9.20 -11.94
C ASP A 863 22.38 7.80 -11.31
N GLY A 864 21.69 7.58 -10.18
CA GLY A 864 21.62 6.31 -9.45
C GLY A 864 20.40 5.47 -9.85
N ASP A 865 20.61 4.20 -10.20
CA ASP A 865 19.56 3.31 -10.70
C ASP A 865 18.89 2.49 -9.57
N CYS A 866 17.56 2.48 -9.51
CA CYS A 866 16.77 1.64 -8.60
C CYS A 866 16.11 0.45 -9.31
N ALA A 867 16.61 -0.77 -9.08
CA ALA A 867 16.01 -2.01 -9.57
C ALA A 867 15.11 -2.65 -8.50
N PHE A 868 13.83 -2.24 -8.49
CA PHE A 868 12.78 -2.86 -7.68
C PHE A 868 12.31 -4.22 -8.25
N LEU A 869 11.55 -4.98 -7.47
CA LEU A 869 11.07 -6.33 -7.82
C LEU A 869 12.16 -7.33 -8.25
N THR A 870 13.41 -7.08 -7.83
CA THR A 870 14.63 -7.75 -8.28
C THR A 870 15.29 -8.44 -7.08
N ARG A 871 14.99 -9.74 -6.86
CA ARG A 871 15.57 -10.51 -5.75
C ARG A 871 16.92 -11.08 -6.16
N VAL A 872 18.01 -10.65 -5.50
CA VAL A 872 19.31 -11.34 -5.58
C VAL A 872 19.20 -12.78 -5.08
N THR A 873 19.72 -13.72 -5.86
CA THR A 873 19.71 -15.18 -5.59
C THR A 873 21.10 -15.80 -5.54
N GLY A 874 22.13 -15.14 -6.10
CA GLY A 874 23.52 -15.59 -6.02
C GLY A 874 24.51 -14.45 -6.26
N ILE A 875 25.71 -14.57 -5.70
CA ILE A 875 26.82 -13.63 -5.87
C ILE A 875 28.12 -14.44 -6.01
N GLU A 876 28.86 -14.24 -7.08
CA GLU A 876 30.12 -14.94 -7.37
C GLU A 876 31.27 -13.95 -7.63
N PRO A 877 32.49 -14.20 -7.15
CA PRO A 877 33.64 -13.33 -7.43
C PRO A 877 34.15 -13.54 -8.86
N VAL A 878 34.40 -12.46 -9.59
CA VAL A 878 34.89 -12.46 -10.98
C VAL A 878 36.12 -11.58 -11.16
N GLU A 879 36.74 -11.61 -12.35
CA GLU A 879 38.02 -10.93 -12.59
C GLU A 879 37.89 -9.39 -12.62
N GLY A 880 37.89 -8.76 -11.44
CA GLY A 880 37.74 -7.32 -11.26
C GLY A 880 36.43 -6.88 -10.60
N GLY A 881 35.69 -7.79 -9.95
CA GLY A 881 34.45 -7.46 -9.25
C GLY A 881 33.65 -8.70 -8.86
N TYR A 882 32.32 -8.56 -8.89
CA TYR A 882 31.35 -9.60 -8.57
C TYR A 882 30.31 -9.73 -9.68
N SER A 883 29.87 -10.96 -9.94
CA SER A 883 28.71 -11.29 -10.74
C SER A 883 27.53 -11.52 -9.80
N ILE A 884 26.42 -10.81 -10.02
CA ILE A 884 25.23 -10.82 -9.17
C ILE A 884 24.07 -11.38 -9.99
N SER A 885 23.57 -12.55 -9.60
CA SER A 885 22.38 -13.16 -10.19
C SER A 885 21.14 -12.74 -9.41
N ALA A 886 20.10 -12.29 -10.12
CA ALA A 886 18.85 -11.84 -9.54
C ALA A 886 17.65 -12.28 -10.37
N VAL A 887 16.49 -12.43 -9.71
CA VAL A 887 15.24 -12.89 -10.32
C VAL A 887 14.18 -11.81 -10.17
N SER A 888 13.58 -11.44 -11.30
CA SER A 888 12.46 -10.49 -11.41
C SER A 888 11.15 -11.11 -10.91
N ALA A 889 10.16 -10.28 -10.59
CA ALA A 889 8.83 -10.75 -10.16
C ALA A 889 8.02 -11.55 -11.22
N ASP A 890 8.43 -11.56 -12.49
CA ASP A 890 7.86 -12.42 -13.54
C ASP A 890 8.59 -13.77 -13.69
N GLY A 891 9.64 -14.00 -12.90
CA GLY A 891 10.49 -15.19 -12.95
C GLY A 891 11.64 -15.10 -13.96
N THR A 892 11.89 -13.95 -14.60
CA THR A 892 13.08 -13.78 -15.44
C THR A 892 14.34 -13.70 -14.59
N GLU A 893 15.31 -14.57 -14.88
CA GLU A 893 16.66 -14.51 -14.29
C GLU A 893 17.52 -13.51 -15.06
N THR A 894 18.29 -12.71 -14.34
CA THR A 894 19.20 -11.70 -14.87
C THR A 894 20.51 -11.74 -14.10
N THR A 895 21.59 -11.26 -14.74
CA THR A 895 22.91 -11.18 -14.13
C THR A 895 23.53 -9.82 -14.43
N ILE A 896 24.06 -9.17 -13.40
CA ILE A 896 24.71 -7.85 -13.48
C ILE A 896 26.07 -7.95 -12.82
N THR A 897 27.10 -7.34 -13.41
CA THR A 897 28.45 -7.30 -12.84
C THR A 897 28.75 -5.95 -12.18
N ALA A 898 29.38 -5.98 -11.00
CA ALA A 898 29.70 -4.79 -10.20
C ALA A 898 31.13 -4.83 -9.67
N GLU A 899 31.89 -3.73 -9.70
CA GLU A 899 33.26 -3.68 -9.14
C GLU A 899 33.25 -3.87 -7.60
N THR A 900 32.19 -3.40 -6.94
CA THR A 900 31.97 -3.50 -5.49
C THR A 900 30.52 -3.88 -5.17
N VAL A 901 30.31 -4.55 -4.03
CA VAL A 901 28.98 -4.98 -3.58
C VAL A 901 28.78 -4.66 -2.11
N VAL A 902 27.71 -3.94 -1.78
CA VAL A 902 27.32 -3.63 -0.40
C VAL A 902 26.08 -4.41 0.00
N ASN A 903 26.23 -5.29 0.97
CA ASN A 903 25.14 -6.06 1.56
C ASN A 903 24.46 -5.27 2.69
N SER A 904 23.32 -4.64 2.38
CA SER A 904 22.45 -3.94 3.34
C SER A 904 21.08 -4.61 3.51
N ALA A 905 20.95 -5.91 3.20
CA ALA A 905 19.69 -6.63 3.05
C ALA A 905 18.90 -6.94 4.35
N GLY A 906 19.14 -6.19 5.43
CA GLY A 906 18.38 -6.24 6.68
C GLY A 906 18.27 -7.64 7.29
N ASN A 907 17.05 -8.18 7.34
CA ASN A 907 16.79 -9.53 7.86
C ASN A 907 17.44 -10.64 7.00
N ALA A 908 17.62 -10.39 5.70
CA ALA A 908 18.28 -11.29 4.76
C ALA A 908 19.80 -11.03 4.65
N ALA A 909 20.39 -10.09 5.39
CA ALA A 909 21.82 -9.78 5.26
C ALA A 909 22.73 -10.97 5.61
N CYS A 910 22.28 -11.90 6.46
CA CYS A 910 23.00 -13.17 6.69
C CYS A 910 22.87 -14.16 5.51
N GLU A 911 21.75 -14.16 4.77
CA GLU A 911 21.56 -14.96 3.56
C GLU A 911 22.58 -14.54 2.49
N ILE A 912 22.64 -13.23 2.20
CA ILE A 912 23.59 -12.62 1.26
C ILE A 912 25.06 -12.84 1.69
N ASN A 913 25.38 -12.69 2.98
CA ASN A 913 26.71 -12.99 3.52
C ASN A 913 27.15 -14.44 3.24
N ASN A 914 26.23 -15.40 3.41
CA ASN A 914 26.51 -16.82 3.30
C ASN A 914 26.56 -17.31 1.85
N MET A 915 26.10 -16.51 0.86
CA MET A 915 26.30 -16.81 -0.57
C MET A 915 27.78 -16.75 -0.97
N LEU A 916 28.55 -15.83 -0.38
CA LEU A 916 29.91 -15.51 -0.81
C LEU A 916 31.00 -15.98 0.17
N LEU A 917 30.75 -15.90 1.48
CA LEU A 917 31.74 -16.33 2.48
C LEU A 917 31.79 -17.86 2.63
N PRO A 918 32.95 -18.43 3.01
CA PRO A 918 33.06 -19.85 3.33
C PRO A 918 32.27 -20.21 4.60
N GLU A 919 31.86 -21.48 4.73
CA GLU A 919 31.03 -21.99 5.84
C GLU A 919 31.55 -21.62 7.23
N SER A 920 32.87 -21.57 7.42
CA SER A 920 33.53 -21.17 8.68
C SER A 920 33.28 -19.71 9.10
N ARG A 921 32.78 -18.87 8.19
CA ARG A 921 32.39 -17.46 8.39
C ARG A 921 30.90 -17.21 8.16
N HIS A 922 30.11 -18.27 7.94
CA HIS A 922 28.65 -18.15 7.84
C HIS A 922 28.05 -17.66 9.14
N ARG A 923 27.02 -16.82 9.05
CA ARG A 923 26.29 -16.29 10.20
C ARG A 923 24.84 -16.73 10.17
N LYS A 924 24.30 -17.07 11.34
CA LYS A 924 22.88 -17.39 11.51
C LYS A 924 22.09 -16.11 11.84
N PRO A 925 21.05 -15.76 11.05
CA PRO A 925 20.14 -14.69 11.44
C PRO A 925 19.24 -15.14 12.60
N TYR A 926 18.83 -14.18 13.42
CA TYR A 926 17.82 -14.34 14.46
C TYR A 926 16.83 -13.18 14.40
N PHE A 927 15.55 -13.46 14.62
CA PHE A 927 14.48 -12.50 14.40
C PHE A 927 13.82 -12.15 15.74
N ALA A 928 13.98 -10.88 16.16
CA ALA A 928 13.35 -10.35 17.35
C ALA A 928 12.20 -9.42 16.94
N LYS A 929 11.00 -9.99 16.81
CA LYS A 929 9.74 -9.28 16.57
C LYS A 929 9.45 -8.32 17.72
N GLY A 930 8.81 -7.21 17.39
CA GLY A 930 8.34 -6.20 18.31
C GLY A 930 6.97 -5.72 17.88
N THR A 931 5.97 -6.02 18.70
CA THR A 931 4.57 -5.60 18.58
C THR A 931 4.41 -4.18 19.11
N TYR A 932 3.68 -3.35 18.38
CA TYR A 932 3.28 -2.02 18.81
C TYR A 932 1.77 -2.00 19.09
N PHE A 933 1.37 -1.09 19.97
CA PHE A 933 -0.02 -0.84 20.32
C PHE A 933 -0.29 0.65 20.14
N SER A 934 -1.44 1.03 19.61
CA SER A 934 -1.79 2.43 19.34
C SER A 934 -2.89 2.91 20.29
N TYR A 935 -2.80 4.15 20.76
CA TYR A 935 -3.77 4.73 21.67
C TYR A 935 -4.66 5.73 20.95
N SER A 936 -5.96 5.48 20.86
CA SER A 936 -6.90 6.32 20.09
C SER A 936 -7.54 7.46 20.90
N ALA A 937 -7.60 7.33 22.23
CA ALA A 937 -8.31 8.29 23.08
C ALA A 937 -7.59 9.63 23.25
N SER A 938 -8.36 10.68 23.54
CA SER A 938 -7.87 12.07 23.57
C SER A 938 -7.12 12.47 24.85
N THR A 939 -7.11 11.60 25.86
CA THR A 939 -6.50 11.77 27.19
C THR A 939 -6.17 10.39 27.78
N PRO A 940 -5.10 10.20 28.57
CA PRO A 940 -4.02 11.16 28.82
C PRO A 940 -3.24 11.50 27.54
N LYS A 941 -2.43 12.56 27.62
CA LYS A 941 -1.55 13.04 26.54
C LYS A 941 -0.19 13.39 27.12
N THR A 942 0.83 13.33 26.27
CA THR A 942 2.19 13.77 26.61
C THR A 942 2.88 14.41 25.40
N SER A 943 3.83 15.32 25.63
CA SER A 943 4.65 15.93 24.57
C SER A 943 6.02 15.24 24.38
N VAL A 944 6.44 14.43 25.36
CA VAL A 944 7.72 13.72 25.39
C VAL A 944 7.57 12.22 25.11
N LEU A 945 8.66 11.56 24.71
CA LEU A 945 8.74 10.10 24.69
C LEU A 945 9.04 9.62 26.12
N VAL A 946 8.33 8.60 26.63
CA VAL A 946 8.53 8.08 28.00
C VAL A 946 9.11 6.67 27.94
N TYR A 947 10.28 6.47 28.55
CA TYR A 947 10.99 5.19 28.57
C TYR A 947 11.14 4.73 30.03
N PRO A 948 10.55 3.59 30.44
CA PRO A 948 10.72 3.08 31.80
C PRO A 948 12.18 2.64 32.03
N ALA A 949 12.71 2.95 33.20
CA ALA A 949 14.03 2.50 33.62
C ALA A 949 14.03 0.98 33.90
N THR A 950 14.92 0.25 33.24
CA THR A 950 15.03 -1.21 33.40
C THR A 950 15.96 -1.59 34.55
N LEU A 951 15.59 -2.65 35.28
CA LEU A 951 16.44 -3.25 36.29
C LEU A 951 17.53 -4.11 35.62
N PRO A 952 18.79 -4.09 36.11
CA PRO A 952 19.86 -4.91 35.56
C PRO A 952 19.49 -6.40 35.52
N GLY A 953 19.64 -7.05 34.36
CA GLY A 953 19.35 -8.47 34.16
C GLY A 953 18.02 -8.77 33.46
N LEU A 954 17.06 -7.84 33.43
CA LEU A 954 15.87 -7.98 32.59
C LEU A 954 16.25 -7.67 31.13
N GLY A 955 16.23 -8.70 30.27
CA GLY A 955 16.77 -8.66 28.90
C GLY A 955 15.95 -7.88 27.86
N GLY A 956 14.97 -7.09 28.28
CA GLY A 956 14.17 -6.23 27.41
C GLY A 956 14.24 -4.78 27.87
N LEU A 957 14.30 -3.85 26.92
CA LEU A 957 13.84 -2.48 27.15
C LEU A 957 12.31 -2.57 27.34
N GLY A 958 11.81 -2.10 28.49
CA GLY A 958 10.38 -2.18 28.82
C GLY A 958 9.51 -1.33 27.88
N THR A 959 8.21 -1.62 27.84
CA THR A 959 7.23 -1.03 26.92
C THR A 959 7.31 0.51 26.94
N HIS A 960 7.91 1.10 25.91
CA HIS A 960 8.03 2.56 25.81
C HIS A 960 6.71 3.21 25.42
N LEU A 961 6.60 4.51 25.72
CA LEU A 961 5.68 5.44 25.10
C LEU A 961 6.44 6.23 24.04
N THR A 962 6.01 6.12 22.79
CA THR A 962 6.48 6.95 21.68
C THR A 962 5.31 7.73 21.07
N LEU A 963 5.62 8.74 20.27
CA LEU A 963 4.63 9.59 19.59
C LEU A 963 4.77 9.42 18.08
N ASP A 964 3.66 9.52 17.35
CA ASP A 964 3.72 9.77 15.91
C ASP A 964 3.84 11.27 15.60
N MET A 965 3.97 11.62 14.32
CA MET A 965 4.05 13.02 13.88
C MET A 965 2.79 13.85 14.20
N GLY A 966 1.61 13.22 14.26
CA GLY A 966 0.36 13.85 14.69
C GLY A 966 0.26 14.05 16.22
N GLY A 967 1.08 13.36 17.01
CA GLY A 967 1.02 13.34 18.47
C GLY A 967 0.13 12.23 19.05
N ARG A 968 -0.26 11.22 18.26
CA ARG A 968 -0.88 9.99 18.78
C ARG A 968 0.16 9.19 19.57
N ILE A 969 -0.25 8.61 20.69
CA ILE A 969 0.61 7.74 21.49
C ILE A 969 0.68 6.34 20.87
N ARG A 970 1.90 5.80 20.76
CA ARG A 970 2.22 4.42 20.36
C ARG A 970 3.06 3.76 21.47
N PHE A 971 2.59 2.62 21.98
CA PHE A 971 3.27 1.82 23.00
C PHE A 971 4.11 0.69 22.38
N GLY A 972 5.20 0.33 23.06
CA GLY A 972 6.13 -0.74 22.66
C GLY A 972 7.45 -0.20 22.08
N PRO A 973 8.18 -0.99 21.27
CA PRO A 973 7.93 -2.39 20.94
C PRO A 973 8.30 -3.36 22.06
N ASP A 974 7.61 -4.50 22.14
CA ASP A 974 8.01 -5.65 22.97
C ASP A 974 9.16 -6.48 22.34
N VAL A 975 9.47 -7.65 22.90
CA VAL A 975 10.45 -8.61 22.36
C VAL A 975 9.86 -10.02 22.29
N GLU A 976 9.64 -10.49 21.06
CA GLU A 976 9.23 -11.86 20.75
C GLU A 976 10.23 -12.50 19.77
N TRP A 977 10.82 -13.63 20.15
CA TRP A 977 11.74 -14.35 19.28
C TRP A 977 10.96 -15.26 18.35
N VAL A 978 11.13 -15.09 17.04
CA VAL A 978 10.48 -15.89 15.99
C VAL A 978 11.53 -16.61 15.14
N GLU A 979 11.12 -17.70 14.48
CA GLU A 979 12.01 -18.48 13.59
C GLU A 979 12.04 -17.94 12.15
N ASP A 980 11.05 -17.13 11.75
CA ASP A 980 10.91 -16.58 10.40
C ASP A 980 10.69 -15.05 10.43
N ALA A 981 11.33 -14.34 9.50
CA ALA A 981 11.16 -12.91 9.27
C ALA A 981 9.81 -12.53 8.62
N SER A 982 9.04 -13.50 8.12
CA SER A 982 7.71 -13.27 7.51
C SER A 982 6.56 -13.09 8.53
N ASP A 983 6.74 -13.47 9.80
CA ASP A 983 5.68 -13.43 10.83
C ASP A 983 5.38 -12.01 11.33
N LEU A 984 4.83 -11.18 10.45
CA LEU A 984 4.46 -9.79 10.74
C LEU A 984 3.06 -9.64 11.36
N ARG A 985 2.64 -10.62 12.16
CA ARG A 985 1.37 -10.64 12.90
C ARG A 985 1.55 -10.09 14.33
N PRO A 986 0.86 -8.98 14.69
CA PRO A 986 0.77 -8.50 16.07
C PRO A 986 0.23 -9.57 17.02
N SER A 987 0.76 -9.63 18.25
CA SER A 987 0.43 -10.68 19.23
C SER A 987 -0.51 -10.17 20.34
N PRO A 988 -1.79 -10.60 20.40
CA PRO A 988 -2.73 -10.12 21.41
C PRO A 988 -2.31 -10.47 22.85
N ALA A 989 -1.62 -11.60 23.04
CA ALA A 989 -1.09 -12.02 24.32
C ALA A 989 -0.04 -11.04 24.89
N ARG A 990 0.62 -10.25 24.03
CA ARG A 990 1.65 -9.27 24.42
C ARG A 990 1.06 -7.97 24.94
N LEU A 991 -0.12 -7.57 24.47
CA LEU A 991 -0.85 -6.43 25.05
C LEU A 991 -1.08 -6.67 26.56
N GLN A 992 -1.56 -7.86 26.93
CA GLN A 992 -1.80 -8.23 28.34
C GLN A 992 -0.52 -8.19 29.21
N GLN A 993 0.65 -8.44 28.63
CA GLN A 993 1.95 -8.33 29.30
C GLN A 993 2.44 -6.87 29.41
N ALA A 994 2.09 -6.02 28.44
CA ALA A 994 2.47 -4.61 28.40
C ALA A 994 1.62 -3.71 29.31
N LEU A 995 0.33 -4.04 29.53
CA LEU A 995 -0.60 -3.20 30.31
C LEU A 995 -0.12 -2.82 31.73
N PRO A 996 0.51 -3.73 32.53
CA PRO A 996 1.09 -3.37 33.82
C PRO A 996 2.27 -2.39 33.71
N GLU A 997 3.11 -2.53 32.67
CA GLU A 997 4.26 -1.65 32.44
C GLU A 997 3.78 -0.23 32.05
N ILE A 998 2.79 -0.14 31.15
CA ILE A 998 2.21 1.14 30.71
C ILE A 998 1.59 1.86 31.91
N ARG A 999 0.76 1.18 32.71
CA ARG A 999 0.12 1.75 33.92
C ARG A 999 1.13 2.23 34.97
N ALA A 1000 2.35 1.70 35.00
CA ALA A 1000 3.36 2.11 35.98
C ALA A 1000 3.88 3.54 35.75
N TYR A 1001 3.91 4.02 34.50
CA TYR A 1001 4.32 5.39 34.15
C TYR A 1001 3.18 6.27 33.58
N LEU A 1002 2.04 5.69 33.22
CA LEU A 1002 0.87 6.38 32.69
C LEU A 1002 -0.40 5.83 33.38
N PRO A 1003 -0.63 6.12 34.68
CA PRO A 1003 -1.64 5.45 35.50
C PRO A 1003 -3.08 5.75 35.06
N ASN A 1004 -3.31 6.91 34.43
CA ASN A 1004 -4.63 7.37 33.96
C ASN A 1004 -5.00 6.82 32.57
N VAL A 1005 -4.24 5.87 32.01
CA VAL A 1005 -4.50 5.34 30.66
C VAL A 1005 -5.81 4.53 30.60
N ASP A 1006 -6.64 4.82 29.60
CA ASP A 1006 -7.77 3.97 29.25
C ASP A 1006 -7.23 2.69 28.60
N VAL A 1007 -7.62 1.52 29.11
CA VAL A 1007 -7.15 0.24 28.59
C VAL A 1007 -8.00 -0.25 27.42
N GLU A 1008 -9.26 0.20 27.31
CA GLU A 1008 -10.15 -0.18 26.21
C GLU A 1008 -9.79 0.57 24.92
N ALA A 1009 -9.13 1.73 25.03
CA ALA A 1009 -8.64 2.54 23.92
C ALA A 1009 -7.21 2.20 23.45
N ILE A 1010 -6.61 1.10 23.91
CA ILE A 1010 -5.32 0.58 23.43
C ILE A 1010 -5.56 -0.54 22.41
N GLU A 1011 -5.29 -0.25 21.15
CA GLU A 1011 -5.51 -1.14 20.01
C GLU A 1011 -4.20 -1.82 19.57
N LEU A 1012 -4.26 -3.03 19.02
CA LEU A 1012 -3.12 -3.62 18.30
C LEU A 1012 -2.84 -2.79 17.03
N ASP A 1013 -1.57 -2.42 16.83
CA ASP A 1013 -1.13 -1.62 15.69
C ASP A 1013 -0.38 -2.53 14.69
N TYR A 1014 0.88 -2.24 14.38
CA TYR A 1014 1.74 -3.10 13.57
C TYR A 1014 2.76 -3.88 14.41
N CYS A 1015 3.56 -4.72 13.75
CA CYS A 1015 4.81 -5.21 14.31
C CYS A 1015 5.95 -5.12 13.29
N GLY A 1016 7.17 -5.12 13.79
CA GLY A 1016 8.40 -5.11 13.02
C GLY A 1016 9.43 -6.08 13.59
N ILE A 1017 10.36 -6.53 12.76
CA ILE A 1017 11.37 -7.55 13.12
C ILE A 1017 12.75 -6.91 13.07
N ARG A 1018 13.51 -7.08 14.17
CA ARG A 1018 14.89 -6.60 14.31
C ARG A 1018 15.86 -7.70 13.86
N PRO A 1019 16.81 -7.42 12.95
CA PRO A 1019 17.85 -8.38 12.58
C PRO A 1019 18.85 -8.52 13.73
N LYS A 1020 18.90 -9.70 14.36
CA LYS A 1020 19.84 -10.04 15.44
C LYS A 1020 20.83 -11.10 14.97
N LEU A 1021 22.04 -11.04 15.53
CA LEU A 1021 23.13 -12.00 15.31
C LEU A 1021 23.31 -12.98 16.50
N GLY A 1022 22.35 -13.01 17.44
CA GLY A 1022 22.30 -13.97 18.55
C GLY A 1022 21.00 -13.88 19.35
N ARG A 1023 20.59 -14.99 20.00
CA ARG A 1023 19.48 -15.02 20.98
C ARG A 1023 19.94 -14.57 22.36
N GLY A 1024 19.07 -13.90 23.10
CA GLY A 1024 19.24 -13.60 24.52
C GLY A 1024 20.39 -12.64 24.88
N GLY A 1025 20.97 -11.95 23.90
CA GLY A 1025 22.05 -10.99 24.13
C GLY A 1025 21.61 -9.73 24.89
N ALA A 1026 22.47 -9.23 25.78
CA ALA A 1026 22.23 -7.98 26.48
C ALA A 1026 22.06 -6.81 25.48
N VAL A 1027 21.02 -6.00 25.65
CA VAL A 1027 20.63 -4.96 24.66
C VAL A 1027 21.59 -3.75 24.65
N ASN A 1028 22.20 -3.46 25.80
CA ASN A 1028 22.93 -2.22 26.07
C ASN A 1028 24.45 -2.45 26.15
N THR A 1029 24.87 -3.27 27.12
CA THR A 1029 26.27 -3.67 27.37
C THR A 1029 26.30 -5.01 28.12
N GLY A 1030 27.42 -5.73 28.06
CA GLY A 1030 27.67 -6.93 28.89
C GLY A 1030 27.74 -8.25 28.11
N LYS A 1031 27.71 -9.37 28.82
CA LYS A 1031 27.89 -10.72 28.25
C LYS A 1031 26.79 -11.02 27.23
N GLY A 1032 27.18 -11.26 25.98
CA GLY A 1032 26.26 -11.51 24.87
C GLY A 1032 25.70 -10.27 24.17
N PHE A 1033 26.12 -9.05 24.55
CA PHE A 1033 25.90 -7.87 23.70
C PHE A 1033 26.53 -8.09 22.32
N GLN A 1034 25.87 -7.61 21.26
CA GLN A 1034 26.43 -7.57 19.92
C GLN A 1034 26.21 -6.19 19.31
N ASP A 1035 27.27 -5.63 18.75
CA ASP A 1035 27.29 -4.34 18.07
C ASP A 1035 26.79 -4.47 16.62
N PHE A 1036 26.75 -3.37 15.88
CA PHE A 1036 26.71 -3.43 14.42
C PHE A 1036 28.00 -4.05 13.88
N VAL A 1037 27.91 -4.73 12.74
CA VAL A 1037 29.08 -5.16 11.96
C VAL A 1037 29.01 -4.47 10.62
N ILE A 1038 29.96 -3.56 10.38
CA ILE A 1038 30.10 -2.76 9.16
C ILE A 1038 31.57 -2.86 8.77
N GLN A 1039 31.89 -3.73 7.81
CA GLN A 1039 33.26 -4.05 7.43
C GLN A 1039 33.36 -4.50 5.97
N GLN A 1040 34.51 -4.26 5.33
CA GLN A 1040 34.90 -5.02 4.15
C GLN A 1040 35.35 -6.42 4.60
N GLU A 1041 34.93 -7.48 3.92
CA GLU A 1041 35.26 -8.84 4.32
C GLU A 1041 36.66 -9.25 3.84
N GLU A 1042 37.51 -9.72 4.77
CA GLU A 1042 38.86 -10.19 4.47
C GLU A 1042 38.83 -11.30 3.40
N GLY A 1043 39.66 -11.16 2.36
CA GLY A 1043 39.67 -12.05 1.19
C GLY A 1043 38.69 -11.71 0.08
N PHE A 1044 37.75 -10.79 0.31
CA PHE A 1044 36.71 -10.37 -0.65
C PHE A 1044 36.77 -8.84 -0.87
N PRO A 1045 37.78 -8.34 -1.61
CA PRO A 1045 37.96 -6.90 -1.83
C PRO A 1045 36.73 -6.31 -2.53
N GLY A 1046 36.24 -5.17 -2.05
CA GLY A 1046 35.02 -4.54 -2.58
C GLY A 1046 33.69 -5.12 -2.05
N PHE A 1047 33.68 -6.22 -1.29
CA PHE A 1047 32.47 -6.72 -0.62
C PHE A 1047 32.36 -6.13 0.80
N VAL A 1048 31.34 -5.31 1.04
CA VAL A 1048 31.09 -4.64 2.32
C VAL A 1048 29.79 -5.15 2.96
N ASN A 1049 29.90 -5.64 4.19
CA ASN A 1049 28.82 -6.31 4.93
C ASN A 1049 28.24 -5.40 6.02
N LEU A 1050 26.92 -5.21 6.04
CA LEU A 1050 26.20 -4.48 7.09
C LEU A 1050 25.26 -5.44 7.83
N LEU A 1051 25.76 -6.07 8.88
CA LEU A 1051 25.07 -7.15 9.60
C LEU A 1051 24.60 -6.72 10.99
N GLY A 1052 23.42 -7.17 11.39
CA GLY A 1052 22.86 -6.89 12.72
C GLY A 1052 22.35 -5.46 12.93
N ILE A 1053 21.99 -4.75 11.86
CA ILE A 1053 21.58 -3.33 11.89
C ILE A 1053 20.15 -3.16 12.44
N GLU A 1054 20.00 -3.37 13.74
CA GLU A 1054 18.81 -3.05 14.54
C GLU A 1054 18.79 -1.56 14.99
N SER A 1055 18.03 -1.20 16.04
CA SER A 1055 18.13 0.14 16.67
C SER A 1055 19.56 0.39 17.21
N PRO A 1056 20.18 1.56 16.96
CA PRO A 1056 19.59 2.80 16.45
C PRO A 1056 19.79 3.04 14.94
N GLY A 1057 19.73 2.00 14.09
CA GLY A 1057 20.09 2.03 12.66
C GLY A 1057 19.36 3.09 11.81
N LEU A 1058 18.10 3.44 12.11
CA LEU A 1058 17.40 4.58 11.49
C LEU A 1058 18.16 5.88 11.74
N THR A 1059 18.48 6.16 13.00
CA THR A 1059 19.26 7.33 13.43
C THR A 1059 20.68 7.31 12.85
N SER A 1060 21.30 6.14 12.78
CA SER A 1060 22.67 5.96 12.30
C SER A 1060 22.82 5.95 10.78
N SER A 1061 21.73 5.82 10.02
CA SER A 1061 21.70 5.56 8.56
C SER A 1061 22.68 6.40 7.74
N LEU A 1062 22.67 7.73 7.90
CA LEU A 1062 23.56 8.65 7.18
C LEU A 1062 25.04 8.47 7.57
N ALA A 1063 25.33 8.25 8.85
CA ALA A 1063 26.69 8.00 9.32
C ALA A 1063 27.22 6.62 8.89
N ILE A 1064 26.33 5.63 8.73
CA ILE A 1064 26.65 4.33 8.12
C ILE A 1064 26.97 4.52 6.63
N GLY A 1065 26.20 5.34 5.91
CA GLY A 1065 26.50 5.70 4.51
C GLY A 1065 27.89 6.29 4.33
N GLU A 1066 28.27 7.26 5.18
CA GLU A 1066 29.63 7.82 5.18
C GLU A 1066 30.68 6.76 5.53
N MET A 1067 30.46 5.93 6.56
CA MET A 1067 31.40 4.88 6.94
C MET A 1067 31.62 3.84 5.82
N VAL A 1068 30.60 3.50 5.03
CA VAL A 1068 30.74 2.58 3.89
C VAL A 1068 31.55 3.22 2.75
N ARG A 1069 31.33 4.52 2.47
CA ARG A 1069 32.18 5.27 1.53
C ARG A 1069 33.64 5.28 1.99
N ASP A 1070 33.88 5.57 3.26
CA ASP A 1070 35.23 5.68 3.87
C ASP A 1070 35.91 4.30 4.08
N ILE A 1071 35.21 3.19 3.78
CA ILE A 1071 35.76 1.82 3.69
C ILE A 1071 36.19 1.47 2.26
N LEU A 1072 35.61 2.14 1.25
CA LEU A 1072 35.89 1.89 -0.17
C LEU A 1072 36.92 2.89 -0.75
N TYR A 1073 37.11 4.06 -0.14
CA TYR A 1073 37.86 5.21 -0.69
C TYR A 1073 38.68 5.99 0.34
#